data_AF-X0DQR1-F1
#
_entry.id   AF-X0DQR1-F1
#
_cell.length_a   1.000
_cell.length_b   1.000
_cell.length_c   1.000
_cell.angle_alpha   90.00
_cell.angle_beta   90.00
_cell.angle_gamma   90.00
#
_symmetry.space_group_name_H-M   'P 1'
#
loop_
_entity.id
_entity.type
_entity.pdbx_description
1 polymer ?
#
loop_
_entity_poly.entity_id
_entity_poly.type
_entity_poly.pdbx_seq_one_letter_code
_entity_poly.pdbx_strand_id
1 'polypeptide(L)'
;MQSLADQTVKPHILLSICAWGANFYRNETGKATLKEQGLMTKWAKKAGALVFQDAEELSDDNLVTFCNLSLFWHSQGSWRISYLHKGNACQLLHINGTGPKNGSSLEAELRRRRFWACYLFHCFSCEKLFRFEAIADIETLPLPWSEEDFAVGSSHSAIATIANGVCLASIFGELIRGLNLWSSVVTVVKSEGDLNSRVQEIFRVESNISSWWNNVPSSFKLDAPFVTSISQKDLPKIILTNLIYHQSLCALHSSIVPLFCWSKGDKTYSSARQLSAQVAFDHATAISSLISAILTTSCPLSSMPIFVAYAAYSSCAIQIPFLWCSELSVRERAQSNIDANVKMIQGMSNYWKLASLLQLYVRCLHNVHKRSPPRICGEPKYMNISALVDFDVDASLAKSSILQFAGMLRSDENGYVKAGDETSDPTIASVAGEAIPARPMVHLRSRDLRTTGHAANTIWTNNPRIAIAGVVALQTPAGSAQPELAIAVKQEKVNASKHARAHASDVRPATSPATSKNSETSTPRPVVFQNEVLDGPGENITIDNHPTESILWPRFLSRLRQAFFIDSVPNPEEQEVVVTQAQTAHTNRLSDSEYARLKSVVDSFPPRPVADFLVSVCIRHGVDIFFYFDQAQIMDEIAQFYTSSSSPLRTDPSFICLALGLFALGSNWTPLERPIDSPLPHGDDSDLGRVFFRQAKLLIPDVIERTDLKAIQACFLLGIYLMPLNAAGSSYVYMGMALRKALAFDLHQSPDDQMIDDREKEIRCRLWWSIYSLERCTTLKLNRPRSVPANIIGIPLPSPMPSLDRDQKFENLELQIAYARLMLILDGYSDSTSWLTNSSTPTDPNKIQAELRSWKRSLPEEFDLEDTDPRSSRYRAIFHLYLNYYYAWIVIGKASLIMRVRTNLQRHLGQGSQPRPVDPTAENLSASCTRAAKKLLQLFEKLVQSGNSARFSFTDFQGCSIATIITLIAGILQRDSTYDTRVNFGLNCLRQMVNGNPAATVGVKFVETLQSISDESARKLRQSGTFTDTHEPEEATSPSAYNYWAEWLAAQERSFNQGYSVPAPETTSGNVPVGGTPSLWPVSITLGESWSGELHPEVEASSAQRPSISLPSGASGLDIVGNDHLSTLYHDDQNFLMGLTGLDVLDFAGYSS
;
A
#
# COMPACT_ATOMS: atom_id res chain seq x y z
N MET A 1 13.11 29.64 -3.72
CA MET A 1 13.95 30.74 -4.23
C MET A 1 15.08 31.08 -3.27
N GLN A 2 14.80 31.46 -2.03
CA GLN A 2 15.83 31.69 -1.00
C GLN A 2 16.81 30.50 -0.90
N SER A 3 16.32 29.28 -0.63
CA SER A 3 17.11 28.04 -0.63
C SER A 3 17.85 27.69 -1.93
N LEU A 4 17.56 28.36 -3.05
CA LEU A 4 18.30 28.22 -4.30
C LEU A 4 19.46 29.23 -4.39
N ALA A 5 19.27 30.45 -3.87
CA ALA A 5 20.34 31.43 -3.69
C ALA A 5 21.34 30.98 -2.61
N ASP A 6 20.82 30.40 -1.52
CA ASP A 6 21.60 29.84 -0.41
C ASP A 6 22.25 28.48 -0.74
N GLN A 7 21.98 27.93 -1.94
CA GLN A 7 22.45 26.63 -2.44
C GLN A 7 22.06 25.40 -1.59
N THR A 8 21.03 25.52 -0.75
CA THR A 8 20.54 24.47 0.15
C THR A 8 19.45 23.56 -0.44
N VAL A 9 18.85 23.91 -1.58
CA VAL A 9 17.75 23.13 -2.17
C VAL A 9 18.25 21.83 -2.85
N LYS A 10 17.69 20.67 -2.47
CA LYS A 10 18.09 19.39 -3.08
C LYS A 10 17.80 19.36 -4.59
N PRO A 11 18.72 18.82 -5.44
CA PRO A 11 18.57 18.88 -6.90
C PRO A 11 17.30 18.21 -7.44
N HIS A 12 16.81 17.15 -6.80
CA HIS A 12 15.59 16.45 -7.22
C HIS A 12 14.31 17.30 -7.06
N ILE A 13 14.25 18.16 -6.04
CA ILE A 13 13.16 19.12 -5.84
C ILE A 13 13.13 20.07 -7.04
N LEU A 14 14.26 20.73 -7.32
CA LEU A 14 14.38 21.70 -8.41
C LEU A 14 14.03 21.08 -9.76
N LEU A 15 14.57 19.89 -10.06
CA LEU A 15 14.28 19.16 -11.29
C LEU A 15 12.80 18.76 -11.42
N SER A 16 12.13 18.36 -10.32
CA SER A 16 10.70 18.06 -10.34
C SER A 16 9.82 19.29 -10.59
N ILE A 17 10.19 20.45 -10.03
CA ILE A 17 9.52 21.74 -10.27
C ILE A 17 9.74 22.18 -11.72
N CYS A 18 10.96 22.08 -12.25
CA CYS A 18 11.26 22.39 -13.65
C CYS A 18 10.51 21.47 -14.62
N ALA A 19 10.42 20.17 -14.33
CA ALA A 19 9.65 19.21 -15.12
C ALA A 19 8.16 19.55 -15.16
N TRP A 20 7.57 19.84 -14.00
CA TRP A 20 6.17 20.24 -13.88
C TRP A 20 5.88 21.55 -14.62
N GLY A 21 6.66 22.60 -14.35
CA GLY A 21 6.52 23.91 -15.00
C GLY A 21 6.70 23.86 -16.52
N ALA A 22 7.61 23.03 -17.03
CA ALA A 22 7.88 22.91 -18.47
C ALA A 22 6.72 22.36 -19.29
N ASN A 23 5.77 21.61 -18.70
CA ASN A 23 4.56 21.17 -19.39
C ASN A 23 3.63 22.35 -19.73
N PHE A 24 3.58 23.36 -18.84
CA PHE A 24 2.71 24.54 -18.94
C PHE A 24 3.41 25.75 -19.55
N TYR A 25 4.75 25.82 -19.49
CA TYR A 25 5.55 26.87 -20.11
C TYR A 25 5.27 26.99 -21.61
N ARG A 26 5.13 28.24 -22.07
CA ARG A 26 5.16 28.64 -23.47
C ARG A 26 6.09 29.83 -23.61
N ASN A 27 6.81 29.92 -24.72
CA ASN A 27 7.64 31.09 -25.01
C ASN A 27 6.79 32.27 -25.53
N GLU A 28 7.43 33.41 -25.82
CA GLU A 28 6.79 34.61 -26.37
C GLU A 28 6.03 34.38 -27.69
N THR A 29 6.39 33.34 -28.45
CA THR A 29 5.69 32.94 -29.69
C THR A 29 4.64 31.84 -29.49
N GLY A 30 4.27 31.54 -28.24
CA GLY A 30 3.27 30.55 -27.88
C GLY A 30 3.71 29.09 -28.03
N LYS A 31 4.97 28.82 -28.36
CA LYS A 31 5.53 27.47 -28.57
C LYS A 31 5.93 26.80 -27.26
N ALA A 32 5.85 25.48 -27.21
CA ALA A 32 6.12 24.65 -26.04
C ALA A 32 7.57 24.15 -26.05
N THR A 33 8.55 25.03 -26.29
CA THR A 33 9.94 24.67 -26.63
C THR A 33 10.60 23.67 -25.68
N LEU A 34 10.37 23.78 -24.36
CA LEU A 34 10.90 22.85 -23.35
C LEU A 34 10.28 21.44 -23.42
N LYS A 35 9.01 21.36 -23.84
CA LYS A 35 8.27 20.11 -24.10
C LYS A 35 8.69 19.50 -25.44
N GLU A 36 8.80 20.33 -26.48
CA GLU A 36 9.30 19.97 -27.83
C GLU A 36 10.73 19.39 -27.79
N GLN A 37 11.61 19.92 -26.93
CA GLN A 37 12.98 19.41 -26.71
C GLN A 37 13.07 18.19 -25.76
N GLY A 38 11.92 17.72 -25.25
CA GLY A 38 11.83 16.62 -24.29
C GLY A 38 12.45 16.89 -22.92
N LEU A 39 12.73 18.16 -22.57
CA LEU A 39 13.42 18.52 -21.33
C LEU A 39 12.57 18.19 -20.10
N MET A 40 11.25 18.39 -20.17
CA MET A 40 10.35 18.08 -19.06
C MET A 40 10.47 16.62 -18.59
N THR A 41 10.53 15.67 -19.53
CA THR A 41 10.62 14.23 -19.22
C THR A 41 12.03 13.86 -18.75
N LYS A 42 13.08 14.46 -19.34
CA LYS A 42 14.47 14.28 -18.88
C LYS A 42 14.65 14.77 -17.43
N TRP A 43 14.05 15.90 -17.07
CA TRP A 43 14.08 16.42 -15.70
C TRP A 43 13.22 15.58 -14.75
N ALA A 44 12.04 15.11 -15.17
CA ALA A 44 11.20 14.21 -14.36
C ALA A 44 11.91 12.89 -14.05
N LYS A 45 12.49 12.22 -15.06
CA LYS A 45 13.30 11.01 -14.87
C LYS A 45 14.48 11.26 -13.94
N LYS A 46 15.27 12.32 -14.17
CA LYS A 46 16.43 12.63 -13.32
C LYS A 46 16.05 12.97 -11.88
N ALA A 47 14.93 13.68 -11.65
CA ALA A 47 14.39 13.91 -10.32
C ALA A 47 13.95 12.60 -9.65
N GLY A 48 13.27 11.72 -10.40
CA GLY A 48 12.86 10.39 -9.95
C GLY A 48 14.05 9.53 -9.53
N ALA A 49 15.07 9.44 -10.38
CA ALA A 49 16.30 8.72 -10.09
C ALA A 49 16.97 9.20 -8.79
N LEU A 50 17.13 10.51 -8.63
CA LEU A 50 17.77 11.09 -7.44
C LEU A 50 16.94 10.88 -6.16
N VAL A 51 15.63 11.18 -6.17
CA VAL A 51 14.80 10.99 -4.96
C VAL A 51 14.65 9.52 -4.54
N PHE A 52 14.83 8.58 -5.48
CA PHE A 52 14.85 7.16 -5.17
C PHE A 52 16.23 6.61 -4.79
N GLN A 53 17.32 7.22 -5.26
CA GLN A 53 18.66 7.02 -4.71
C GLN A 53 18.71 7.48 -3.23
N ASP A 54 18.00 8.57 -2.91
CA ASP A 54 17.93 9.17 -1.58
C ASP A 54 16.66 8.74 -0.80
N ALA A 55 15.99 7.65 -1.21
CA ALA A 55 14.71 7.19 -0.63
C ALA A 55 14.77 6.93 0.90
N GLU A 56 15.95 6.56 1.39
CA GLU A 56 16.26 6.26 2.79
C GLU A 56 16.42 7.51 3.67
N GLU A 57 16.50 8.71 3.09
CA GLU A 57 16.62 9.96 3.87
C GLU A 57 15.30 10.44 4.47
N LEU A 58 14.18 9.78 4.14
CA LEU A 58 12.82 9.98 4.71
C LEU A 58 12.31 11.43 4.75
N SER A 59 12.95 12.34 4.02
CA SER A 59 12.80 13.78 4.21
C SER A 59 11.54 14.38 3.57
N ASP A 60 11.06 15.49 4.13
CA ASP A 60 9.96 16.29 3.57
C ASP A 60 10.25 16.80 2.14
N ASP A 61 11.53 16.91 1.76
CA ASP A 61 11.99 17.20 0.40
C ASP A 61 11.71 16.04 -0.57
N ASN A 62 11.89 14.80 -0.12
CA ASN A 62 11.55 13.61 -0.89
C ASN A 62 10.03 13.54 -1.09
N LEU A 63 9.26 13.82 -0.02
CA LEU A 63 7.81 13.94 -0.06
C LEU A 63 7.34 14.97 -1.10
N VAL A 64 7.83 16.21 -1.03
CA VAL A 64 7.50 17.27 -2.03
C VAL A 64 7.84 16.82 -3.45
N THR A 65 8.98 16.16 -3.63
CA THR A 65 9.42 15.67 -4.94
C THR A 65 8.53 14.55 -5.47
N PHE A 66 8.11 13.61 -4.61
CA PHE A 66 7.16 12.56 -4.96
C PHE A 66 5.77 13.13 -5.32
N CYS A 67 5.31 14.19 -4.63
CA CYS A 67 4.08 14.90 -5.02
C CYS A 67 4.20 15.52 -6.42
N ASN A 68 5.27 16.28 -6.68
CA ASN A 68 5.51 16.93 -7.97
C ASN A 68 5.60 15.92 -9.12
N LEU A 69 6.35 14.83 -8.93
CA LEU A 69 6.48 13.77 -9.93
C LEU A 69 5.18 13.01 -10.14
N SER A 70 4.39 12.79 -9.09
CA SER A 70 3.09 12.16 -9.22
C SER A 70 2.15 12.98 -10.10
N LEU A 71 2.04 14.29 -9.85
CA LEU A 71 1.26 15.22 -10.68
C LEU A 71 1.79 15.28 -12.12
N PHE A 72 3.11 15.35 -12.30
CA PHE A 72 3.74 15.33 -13.63
C PHE A 72 3.33 14.08 -14.42
N TRP A 73 3.60 12.88 -13.90
CA TRP A 73 3.28 11.64 -14.60
C TRP A 73 1.78 11.44 -14.78
N HIS A 74 0.93 11.97 -13.89
CA HIS A 74 -0.52 12.01 -14.09
C HIS A 74 -0.90 12.85 -15.31
N SER A 75 -0.33 14.05 -15.45
CA SER A 75 -0.62 14.94 -16.60
C SER A 75 -0.19 14.36 -17.94
N GLN A 76 0.89 13.57 -17.97
CA GLN A 76 1.37 12.90 -19.18
C GLN A 76 0.65 11.57 -19.48
N GLY A 77 -0.22 11.09 -18.59
CA GLY A 77 -0.94 9.82 -18.73
C GLY A 77 -0.18 8.57 -18.27
N SER A 78 1.01 8.73 -17.68
CA SER A 78 1.83 7.64 -17.14
C SER A 78 1.34 7.21 -15.75
N TRP A 79 0.05 6.83 -15.64
CA TRP A 79 -0.64 6.70 -14.34
C TRP A 79 -0.03 5.65 -13.40
N ARG A 80 0.57 4.57 -13.92
CA ARG A 80 1.33 3.60 -13.09
C ARG A 80 2.53 4.24 -12.38
N ILE A 81 3.26 5.12 -13.06
CA ILE A 81 4.41 5.87 -12.48
C ILE A 81 3.90 6.97 -11.53
N SER A 82 2.81 7.66 -11.90
CA SER A 82 2.10 8.59 -11.00
C SER A 82 1.72 7.92 -9.67
N TYR A 83 1.09 6.75 -9.73
CA TYR A 83 0.65 5.99 -8.56
C TYR A 83 1.84 5.52 -7.71
N LEU A 84 2.94 5.09 -8.36
CA LEU A 84 4.16 4.71 -7.65
C LEU A 84 4.72 5.88 -6.84
N HIS A 85 4.91 7.08 -7.42
CA HIS A 85 5.35 8.25 -6.66
C HIS A 85 4.33 8.68 -5.60
N LYS A 86 3.02 8.65 -5.90
CA LYS A 86 1.94 8.98 -4.95
C LYS A 86 2.04 8.14 -3.68
N GLY A 87 2.14 6.83 -3.81
CA GLY A 87 2.19 5.94 -2.66
C GLY A 87 3.51 6.00 -1.89
N ASN A 88 4.61 6.45 -2.51
CA ASN A 88 5.83 6.83 -1.78
C ASN A 88 5.62 8.11 -0.97
N ALA A 89 4.98 9.15 -1.53
CA ALA A 89 4.59 10.35 -0.79
C ALA A 89 3.67 10.03 0.42
N CYS A 90 2.63 9.22 0.21
CA CYS A 90 1.73 8.81 1.30
C CYS A 90 2.43 7.98 2.38
N GLN A 91 3.43 7.15 2.03
CA GLN A 91 4.25 6.46 3.04
C GLN A 91 5.21 7.40 3.79
N LEU A 92 5.79 8.42 3.15
CA LEU A 92 6.59 9.42 3.87
C LEU A 92 5.74 10.27 4.81
N LEU A 93 4.54 10.71 4.40
CA LEU A 93 3.59 11.38 5.30
C LEU A 93 3.23 10.54 6.52
N HIS A 94 3.16 9.22 6.33
CA HIS A 94 2.89 8.29 7.41
C HIS A 94 4.09 8.11 8.35
N ILE A 95 5.32 8.13 7.84
CA ILE A 95 6.53 8.11 8.67
C ILE A 95 6.66 9.44 9.45
N ASN A 96 6.60 10.57 8.76
CA ASN A 96 6.92 11.91 9.28
C ASN A 96 5.76 12.56 10.06
N GLY A 97 4.55 12.01 9.90
CA GLY A 97 3.30 12.52 10.49
C GLY A 97 2.90 13.91 9.99
N THR A 98 1.90 14.50 10.65
CA THR A 98 1.39 15.85 10.35
C THR A 98 2.09 16.97 11.14
N GLY A 99 3.12 16.65 11.93
CA GLY A 99 3.72 17.55 12.92
C GLY A 99 2.87 17.74 14.19
N PRO A 100 3.28 18.65 15.11
CA PRO A 100 2.63 18.82 16.41
C PRO A 100 1.18 19.31 16.28
N LYS A 101 0.23 18.61 16.93
CA LYS A 101 -1.22 18.93 16.86
C LYS A 101 -1.55 20.39 17.24
N ASN A 102 -0.80 20.96 18.18
CA ASN A 102 -1.00 22.33 18.68
C ASN A 102 0.00 23.34 18.04
N GLY A 103 0.71 22.96 16.97
CA GLY A 103 1.78 23.75 16.38
C GLY A 103 1.30 24.97 15.59
N SER A 104 1.45 26.16 16.18
CA SER A 104 1.28 27.47 15.52
C SER A 104 2.50 27.93 14.71
N SER A 105 3.54 27.08 14.57
CA SER A 105 4.73 27.39 13.79
C SER A 105 4.52 27.19 12.29
N LEU A 106 5.24 27.98 11.48
CA LEU A 106 5.25 27.86 10.01
C LEU A 106 5.67 26.46 9.53
N GLU A 107 6.59 25.78 10.21
CA GLU A 107 6.99 24.41 9.86
C GLU A 107 5.86 23.40 10.10
N ALA A 108 5.07 23.53 11.16
CA ALA A 108 3.88 22.71 11.35
C ALA A 108 2.82 22.98 10.26
N GLU A 109 2.68 24.24 9.82
CA GLU A 109 1.81 24.61 8.70
C GLU A 109 2.30 24.05 7.35
N LEU A 110 3.61 24.05 7.10
CA LEU A 110 4.19 23.43 5.91
C LEU A 110 3.93 21.91 5.88
N ARG A 111 4.07 21.21 7.03
CA ARG A 111 3.72 19.78 7.14
C ARG A 111 2.22 19.53 6.92
N ARG A 112 1.33 20.35 7.51
CA ARG A 112 -0.12 20.28 7.22
C ARG A 112 -0.42 20.49 5.73
N ARG A 113 0.22 21.46 5.07
CA ARG A 113 0.03 21.69 3.62
C ARG A 113 0.56 20.53 2.76
N ARG A 114 1.70 19.93 3.12
CA ARG A 114 2.24 18.71 2.48
C ARG A 114 1.24 17.55 2.62
N PHE A 115 0.67 17.34 3.81
CA PHE A 115 -0.37 16.33 4.07
C PHE A 115 -1.62 16.56 3.22
N TRP A 116 -2.20 17.75 3.31
CA TRP A 116 -3.43 18.09 2.60
C TRP A 116 -3.26 18.03 1.08
N ALA A 117 -2.08 18.34 0.52
CA ALA A 117 -1.80 18.18 -0.91
C ALA A 117 -1.91 16.71 -1.38
N CYS A 118 -1.39 15.75 -0.59
CA CYS A 118 -1.56 14.33 -0.89
C CYS A 118 -3.01 13.86 -0.71
N TYR A 119 -3.68 14.32 0.34
CA TYR A 119 -5.09 14.00 0.60
C TYR A 119 -6.01 14.50 -0.53
N LEU A 120 -5.84 15.75 -0.99
CA LEU A 120 -6.56 16.30 -2.13
C LEU A 120 -6.38 15.45 -3.40
N PHE A 121 -5.18 14.93 -3.65
CA PHE A 121 -4.93 14.05 -4.79
C PHE A 121 -5.48 12.63 -4.59
N HIS A 122 -5.63 12.15 -3.35
CA HIS A 122 -6.38 10.93 -3.04
C HIS A 122 -7.88 11.12 -3.29
N CYS A 123 -8.48 12.20 -2.79
CA CYS A 123 -9.88 12.57 -3.03
C CYS A 123 -10.19 12.76 -4.52
N PHE A 124 -9.29 13.40 -5.29
CA PHE A 124 -9.45 13.57 -6.73
C PHE A 124 -9.52 12.24 -7.49
N SER A 125 -8.62 11.28 -7.20
CA SER A 125 -8.65 9.96 -7.84
C SER A 125 -9.72 9.01 -7.31
N CYS A 126 -10.19 9.24 -6.08
CA CYS A 126 -11.08 8.34 -5.33
C CYS A 126 -10.54 6.90 -5.21
N GLU A 127 -9.24 6.78 -4.91
CA GLU A 127 -8.51 5.50 -4.80
C GLU A 127 -8.80 4.79 -3.46
N LYS A 128 -9.40 3.59 -3.50
CA LYS A 128 -9.72 2.80 -2.29
C LYS A 128 -8.53 2.13 -1.58
N LEU A 129 -7.31 2.30 -2.09
CA LEU A 129 -6.12 1.55 -1.68
C LEU A 129 -5.49 2.10 -0.39
N PHE A 130 -5.30 3.41 -0.31
CA PHE A 130 -4.60 4.05 0.81
C PHE A 130 -5.58 4.69 1.81
N ARG A 131 -5.46 4.36 3.10
CA ARG A 131 -6.26 4.94 4.19
C ARG A 131 -5.51 6.11 4.84
N PHE A 132 -6.04 7.33 4.71
CA PHE A 132 -5.46 8.53 5.33
C PHE A 132 -5.84 8.68 6.81
N GLU A 133 -6.95 8.07 7.23
CA GLU A 133 -7.50 8.11 8.59
C GLU A 133 -6.50 7.60 9.64
N ALA A 134 -5.62 6.69 9.22
CA ALA A 134 -4.60 6.09 10.07
C ALA A 134 -3.23 6.82 10.01
N ILE A 135 -3.11 7.91 9.25
CA ILE A 135 -2.05 8.93 9.43
C ILE A 135 -2.56 10.03 10.38
N ALA A 136 -3.79 10.52 10.14
CA ALA A 136 -4.43 11.54 10.94
C ALA A 136 -5.96 11.43 10.85
N ASP A 137 -6.64 11.80 11.94
CA ASP A 137 -8.08 12.04 11.94
C ASP A 137 -8.40 13.26 11.06
N ILE A 138 -8.96 12.99 9.88
CA ILE A 138 -9.34 13.97 8.85
C ILE A 138 -10.39 14.98 9.36
N GLU A 139 -11.23 14.60 10.32
CA GLU A 139 -12.31 15.44 10.82
C GLU A 139 -11.83 16.48 11.85
N THR A 140 -10.80 16.15 12.64
CA THR A 140 -10.20 17.04 13.65
C THR A 140 -8.84 17.63 13.29
N LEU A 141 -8.19 17.20 12.20
CA LEU A 141 -6.95 17.81 11.74
C LEU A 141 -7.18 19.27 11.31
N PRO A 142 -6.33 20.23 11.74
CA PRO A 142 -6.44 21.62 11.29
C PRO A 142 -6.30 21.76 9.77
N LEU A 143 -7.25 22.47 9.18
CA LEU A 143 -7.17 22.95 7.80
C LEU A 143 -6.00 23.95 7.65
N PRO A 144 -5.48 24.16 6.43
CA PRO A 144 -4.46 25.18 6.18
C PRO A 144 -4.93 26.57 6.61
N TRP A 145 -4.00 27.38 7.09
CA TRP A 145 -4.21 28.81 7.37
C TRP A 145 -4.76 29.56 6.15
N SER A 146 -5.29 30.76 6.37
CA SER A 146 -5.63 31.67 5.26
C SER A 146 -4.38 31.97 4.41
N GLU A 147 -4.59 32.36 3.15
CA GLU A 147 -3.48 32.78 2.28
C GLU A 147 -2.75 34.04 2.78
N GLU A 148 -3.38 34.80 3.68
CA GLU A 148 -2.82 35.97 4.36
C GLU A 148 -1.99 35.59 5.59
N ASP A 149 -2.55 34.83 6.54
CA ASP A 149 -1.83 34.26 7.70
C ASP A 149 -0.56 33.50 7.24
N PHE A 150 -0.66 32.72 6.15
CA PHE A 150 0.46 31.99 5.58
C PHE A 150 1.51 32.88 4.89
N ALA A 151 1.11 34.03 4.34
CA ALA A 151 2.05 35.00 3.76
C ALA A 151 2.81 35.79 4.82
N VAL A 152 2.18 36.03 5.99
CA VAL A 152 2.82 36.64 7.17
C VAL A 152 3.68 35.61 7.93
N GLY A 153 3.31 34.33 7.90
CA GLY A 153 4.02 33.23 8.56
C GLY A 153 3.55 32.94 9.99
N SER A 154 2.43 33.55 10.42
CA SER A 154 1.82 33.38 11.74
C SER A 154 0.30 33.41 11.64
N SER A 155 -0.39 32.52 12.34
CA SER A 155 -1.85 32.50 12.43
C SER A 155 -2.37 33.36 13.58
N HIS A 156 -3.23 34.33 13.26
CA HIS A 156 -4.09 35.01 14.25
C HIS A 156 -5.51 34.43 14.25
N SER A 157 -5.83 33.62 13.24
CA SER A 157 -7.08 32.89 13.06
C SER A 157 -7.32 31.78 14.09
N ALA A 158 -8.59 31.49 14.37
CA ALA A 158 -9.01 30.31 15.13
C ALA A 158 -8.72 29.00 14.37
N ILE A 159 -8.63 27.87 15.07
CA ILE A 159 -8.42 26.58 14.42
C ILE A 159 -9.71 26.12 13.73
N ALA A 160 -9.66 25.96 12.40
CA ALA A 160 -10.71 25.30 11.63
C ALA A 160 -10.33 23.86 11.30
N THR A 161 -11.31 22.96 11.36
CA THR A 161 -11.21 21.54 10.95
C THR A 161 -12.36 21.23 9.97
N ILE A 162 -12.51 19.99 9.53
CA ILE A 162 -13.71 19.63 8.75
C ILE A 162 -14.94 19.59 9.68
N ALA A 163 -14.86 18.87 10.82
CA ALA A 163 -15.98 18.71 11.75
C ALA A 163 -16.47 20.00 12.43
N ASN A 164 -15.59 20.98 12.70
CA ASN A 164 -15.97 22.16 13.48
C ASN A 164 -16.67 23.28 12.68
N GLY A 165 -16.72 23.17 11.34
CA GLY A 165 -17.42 24.11 10.46
C GLY A 165 -16.88 25.55 10.39
N VAL A 166 -15.85 25.91 11.18
CA VAL A 166 -15.30 27.28 11.22
C VAL A 166 -14.72 27.66 9.86
N CYS A 167 -15.13 28.78 9.27
CA CYS A 167 -14.55 29.28 8.02
C CYS A 167 -13.47 30.35 8.30
N LEU A 168 -12.29 30.19 7.69
CA LEU A 168 -11.15 31.12 7.82
C LEU A 168 -10.88 31.93 6.55
N ALA A 169 -11.83 31.96 5.62
CA ALA A 169 -11.64 32.51 4.26
C ALA A 169 -10.40 31.95 3.53
N SER A 170 -9.93 30.76 3.88
CA SER A 170 -8.85 30.03 3.19
C SER A 170 -9.42 29.32 1.96
N ILE A 171 -8.98 29.67 0.74
CA ILE A 171 -9.48 28.98 -0.46
C ILE A 171 -8.99 27.52 -0.48
N PHE A 172 -7.79 27.22 0.06
CA PHE A 172 -7.35 25.84 0.25
C PHE A 172 -8.19 25.08 1.30
N GLY A 173 -8.59 25.73 2.39
CA GLY A 173 -9.48 25.12 3.40
C GLY A 173 -10.83 24.69 2.83
N GLU A 174 -11.46 25.54 2.03
CA GLU A 174 -12.75 25.21 1.38
C GLU A 174 -12.61 24.19 0.23
N LEU A 175 -11.49 24.20 -0.50
CA LEU A 175 -11.18 23.14 -1.47
C LEU A 175 -11.06 21.74 -0.83
N ILE A 176 -10.48 21.65 0.37
CA ILE A 176 -10.38 20.40 1.14
C ILE A 176 -11.76 19.90 1.56
N ARG A 177 -12.61 20.79 2.10
CA ARG A 177 -14.00 20.46 2.45
C ARG A 177 -14.79 19.95 1.24
N GLY A 178 -14.71 20.66 0.12
CA GLY A 178 -15.36 20.26 -1.14
C GLY A 178 -14.90 18.89 -1.67
N LEU A 179 -13.59 18.60 -1.61
CA LEU A 179 -13.05 17.32 -2.12
C LEU A 179 -13.22 16.13 -1.16
N ASN A 180 -13.34 16.36 0.15
CA ASN A 180 -13.85 15.33 1.09
C ASN A 180 -15.30 14.96 0.74
N LEU A 181 -16.16 15.96 0.53
CA LEU A 181 -17.56 15.75 0.12
C LEU A 181 -17.66 15.07 -1.26
N TRP A 182 -16.80 15.41 -2.22
CA TRP A 182 -16.68 14.68 -3.51
C TRP A 182 -16.36 13.19 -3.31
N SER A 183 -15.50 12.85 -2.35
CA SER A 183 -15.16 11.46 -2.01
C SER A 183 -16.38 10.69 -1.47
N SER A 184 -17.26 11.38 -0.73
CA SER A 184 -18.57 10.85 -0.31
C SER A 184 -19.53 10.66 -1.48
N VAL A 185 -19.64 11.64 -2.40
CA VAL A 185 -20.43 11.52 -3.64
C VAL A 185 -20.03 10.29 -4.44
N VAL A 186 -18.73 10.13 -4.68
CA VAL A 186 -18.21 8.99 -5.45
C VAL A 186 -18.49 7.67 -4.75
N THR A 187 -18.48 7.62 -3.42
CA THR A 187 -18.84 6.43 -2.65
C THR A 187 -20.33 6.08 -2.80
N VAL A 188 -21.24 7.05 -2.67
CA VAL A 188 -22.70 6.84 -2.84
C VAL A 188 -23.06 6.46 -4.27
N VAL A 189 -22.44 7.09 -5.27
CA VAL A 189 -22.68 6.76 -6.68
C VAL A 189 -22.12 5.38 -7.06
N LYS A 190 -20.92 5.01 -6.60
CA LYS A 190 -20.34 3.68 -6.82
C LYS A 190 -21.02 2.56 -6.01
N SER A 191 -21.94 2.88 -5.09
CA SER A 191 -22.62 1.85 -4.30
C SER A 191 -23.47 0.91 -5.16
N GLU A 192 -23.46 -0.36 -4.79
CA GLU A 192 -24.36 -1.41 -5.27
C GLU A 192 -25.29 -1.77 -4.12
N GLY A 193 -26.58 -1.49 -4.31
CA GLY A 193 -27.60 -1.53 -3.27
C GLY A 193 -28.95 -1.17 -3.85
N ASP A 194 -30.01 -1.35 -3.07
CA ASP A 194 -31.38 -1.02 -3.49
C ASP A 194 -31.53 0.50 -3.73
N LEU A 195 -32.53 0.87 -4.53
CA LEU A 195 -32.72 2.28 -4.88
C LEU A 195 -33.19 3.14 -3.70
N ASN A 196 -33.86 2.57 -2.70
CA ASN A 196 -34.38 3.33 -1.56
C ASN A 196 -33.25 3.78 -0.62
N SER A 197 -32.35 2.86 -0.24
CA SER A 197 -31.16 3.20 0.56
C SER A 197 -30.24 4.17 -0.20
N ARG A 198 -30.03 3.96 -1.51
CA ARG A 198 -29.27 4.88 -2.35
C ARG A 198 -29.90 6.28 -2.42
N VAL A 199 -31.22 6.41 -2.52
CA VAL A 199 -31.91 7.71 -2.52
C VAL A 199 -31.80 8.41 -1.17
N GLN A 200 -31.87 7.68 -0.05
CA GLN A 200 -31.64 8.24 1.29
C GLN A 200 -30.21 8.79 1.44
N GLU A 201 -29.20 8.03 0.99
CA GLU A 201 -27.80 8.46 1.02
C GLU A 201 -27.50 9.63 0.05
N ILE A 202 -28.18 9.70 -1.10
CA ILE A 202 -28.14 10.86 -2.00
C ILE A 202 -28.60 12.12 -1.25
N PHE A 203 -29.80 12.11 -0.65
CA PHE A 203 -30.29 13.28 0.10
C PHE A 203 -29.40 13.65 1.30
N ARG A 204 -28.80 12.66 1.97
CA ARG A 204 -27.85 12.90 3.08
C ARG A 204 -26.59 13.64 2.60
N VAL A 205 -26.01 13.22 1.48
CA VAL A 205 -24.81 13.86 0.90
C VAL A 205 -25.14 15.20 0.25
N GLU A 206 -26.28 15.34 -0.42
CA GLU A 206 -26.82 16.61 -0.96
C GLU A 206 -26.99 17.67 0.14
N SER A 207 -27.55 17.28 1.29
CA SER A 207 -27.69 18.16 2.46
C SER A 207 -26.33 18.64 2.99
N ASN A 208 -25.34 17.73 3.10
CA ASN A 208 -23.98 18.09 3.53
C ASN A 208 -23.29 19.04 2.53
N ILE A 209 -23.43 18.79 1.22
CA ILE A 209 -22.92 19.68 0.15
C ILE A 209 -23.57 21.05 0.24
N SER A 210 -24.89 21.11 0.44
CA SER A 210 -25.65 22.36 0.54
C SER A 210 -25.27 23.15 1.79
N SER A 211 -25.08 22.47 2.93
CA SER A 211 -24.61 23.08 4.19
C SER A 211 -23.21 23.67 4.03
N TRP A 212 -22.26 22.92 3.45
CA TRP A 212 -20.94 23.43 3.11
C TRP A 212 -21.03 24.64 2.17
N TRP A 213 -21.74 24.50 1.05
CA TRP A 213 -21.85 25.55 0.04
C TRP A 213 -22.45 26.84 0.60
N ASN A 214 -23.46 26.76 1.48
CA ASN A 214 -24.01 27.93 2.14
C ASN A 214 -22.95 28.69 2.96
N ASN A 215 -22.08 27.97 3.66
CA ASN A 215 -21.00 28.53 4.48
C ASN A 215 -19.76 29.02 3.68
N VAL A 216 -19.56 28.59 2.43
CA VAL A 216 -18.47 29.10 1.58
C VAL A 216 -18.60 30.64 1.41
N PRO A 217 -17.52 31.42 1.61
CA PRO A 217 -17.53 32.87 1.45
C PRO A 217 -18.03 33.34 0.07
N SER A 218 -18.75 34.46 0.03
CA SER A 218 -19.24 35.05 -1.23
C SER A 218 -18.12 35.44 -2.20
N SER A 219 -16.94 35.77 -1.71
CA SER A 219 -15.72 36.00 -2.51
C SER A 219 -15.23 34.76 -3.27
N PHE A 220 -15.67 33.56 -2.88
CA PHE A 220 -15.34 32.29 -3.55
C PHE A 220 -16.50 31.68 -4.33
N LYS A 221 -17.68 32.32 -4.31
CA LYS A 221 -18.84 31.98 -5.14
C LYS A 221 -18.77 32.79 -6.43
N LEU A 222 -19.00 32.15 -7.57
CA LEU A 222 -18.78 32.75 -8.88
C LEU A 222 -19.92 32.45 -9.84
N ASP A 223 -20.65 33.49 -10.24
CA ASP A 223 -21.58 33.44 -11.36
C ASP A 223 -20.89 33.85 -12.67
N ALA A 224 -21.39 33.35 -13.80
CA ALA A 224 -20.85 33.62 -15.13
C ALA A 224 -20.61 35.12 -15.45
N PRO A 225 -21.48 36.10 -15.07
CA PRO A 225 -21.22 37.52 -15.31
C PRO A 225 -20.01 38.09 -14.58
N PHE A 226 -19.62 37.51 -13.43
CA PHE A 226 -18.55 38.04 -12.58
C PHE A 226 -17.17 37.42 -12.85
N VAL A 227 -17.08 36.37 -13.69
CA VAL A 227 -15.83 35.69 -14.07
C VAL A 227 -14.75 36.67 -14.57
N THR A 228 -15.13 37.73 -15.27
CA THR A 228 -14.24 38.77 -15.81
C THR A 228 -13.69 39.74 -14.76
N SER A 229 -14.26 39.75 -13.54
CA SER A 229 -13.82 40.59 -12.42
C SER A 229 -12.78 39.93 -11.52
N ILE A 230 -12.59 38.61 -11.66
CA ILE A 230 -11.65 37.83 -10.84
C ILE A 230 -10.22 37.92 -11.40
N SER A 231 -9.25 38.05 -10.51
CA SER A 231 -7.81 37.98 -10.80
C SER A 231 -7.46 36.70 -11.58
N GLN A 232 -6.66 36.82 -12.65
CA GLN A 232 -6.16 35.66 -13.42
C GLN A 232 -5.37 34.65 -12.55
N LYS A 233 -4.78 35.09 -11.44
CA LYS A 233 -4.01 34.27 -10.49
C LYS A 233 -4.91 33.41 -9.59
N ASP A 234 -6.14 33.86 -9.34
CA ASP A 234 -7.03 33.29 -8.33
C ASP A 234 -8.27 32.63 -8.94
N LEU A 235 -8.67 33.05 -10.14
CA LEU A 235 -9.72 32.42 -10.94
C LEU A 235 -9.57 30.89 -11.04
N PRO A 236 -8.38 30.29 -11.29
CA PRO A 236 -8.24 28.83 -11.36
C PRO A 236 -8.52 28.08 -10.04
N LYS A 237 -8.41 28.75 -8.88
CA LYS A 237 -8.73 28.18 -7.56
C LYS A 237 -10.22 28.32 -7.24
N ILE A 238 -10.76 29.52 -7.51
CA ILE A 238 -12.16 29.86 -7.27
C ILE A 238 -13.06 29.00 -8.17
N ILE A 239 -12.74 28.89 -9.46
CA ILE A 239 -13.51 28.03 -10.37
C ILE A 239 -13.47 26.56 -9.96
N LEU A 240 -12.34 26.06 -9.45
CA LEU A 240 -12.25 24.68 -8.98
C LEU A 240 -13.26 24.42 -7.86
N THR A 241 -13.39 25.33 -6.89
CA THR A 241 -14.36 25.23 -5.79
C THR A 241 -15.81 25.23 -6.29
N ASN A 242 -16.14 26.13 -7.23
CA ASN A 242 -17.48 26.21 -7.83
C ASN A 242 -17.81 24.95 -8.66
N LEU A 243 -16.86 24.46 -9.46
CA LEU A 243 -17.05 23.24 -10.25
C LEU A 243 -17.09 21.99 -9.38
N ILE A 244 -16.38 21.90 -8.25
CA ILE A 244 -16.54 20.82 -7.28
C ILE A 244 -17.98 20.77 -6.77
N TYR A 245 -18.56 21.92 -6.38
CA TYR A 245 -19.97 22.01 -5.97
C TYR A 245 -20.93 21.54 -7.08
N HIS A 246 -20.85 22.13 -8.28
CA HIS A 246 -21.78 21.75 -9.34
C HIS A 246 -21.58 20.32 -9.84
N GLN A 247 -20.34 19.83 -9.96
CA GLN A 247 -20.03 18.47 -10.38
C GLN A 247 -20.48 17.43 -9.35
N SER A 248 -20.37 17.73 -8.06
CA SER A 248 -20.85 16.87 -6.98
C SER A 248 -22.33 16.56 -7.14
N LEU A 249 -23.16 17.58 -7.29
CA LEU A 249 -24.61 17.42 -7.45
C LEU A 249 -24.96 16.83 -8.84
N CYS A 250 -24.28 17.26 -9.91
CA CYS A 250 -24.43 16.68 -11.25
C CYS A 250 -24.19 15.15 -11.26
N ALA A 251 -23.11 14.68 -10.63
CA ALA A 251 -22.77 13.26 -10.56
C ALA A 251 -23.68 12.47 -9.62
N LEU A 252 -24.03 13.03 -8.45
CA LEU A 252 -24.87 12.39 -7.45
C LEU A 252 -26.26 12.07 -8.02
N HIS A 253 -26.93 13.07 -8.61
CA HIS A 253 -28.30 12.92 -9.12
C HIS A 253 -28.38 12.17 -10.46
N SER A 254 -27.40 12.31 -11.36
CA SER A 254 -27.40 11.54 -12.62
C SER A 254 -27.21 10.03 -12.40
N SER A 255 -26.63 9.61 -11.28
CA SER A 255 -26.42 8.19 -10.93
C SER A 255 -27.69 7.34 -10.73
N ILE A 256 -28.87 7.96 -10.79
CA ILE A 256 -30.19 7.31 -10.73
C ILE A 256 -31.11 7.68 -11.91
N VAL A 257 -30.56 8.21 -13.01
CA VAL A 257 -31.32 8.56 -14.22
C VAL A 257 -30.83 7.70 -15.39
N PRO A 258 -31.59 6.67 -15.83
CA PRO A 258 -31.16 5.72 -16.87
C PRO A 258 -30.67 6.38 -18.18
N LEU A 259 -31.32 7.46 -18.62
CA LEU A 259 -30.89 8.25 -19.78
C LEU A 259 -29.45 8.78 -19.66
N PHE A 260 -28.98 9.07 -18.44
CA PHE A 260 -27.66 9.65 -18.17
C PHE A 260 -26.62 8.59 -17.77
N CYS A 261 -27.00 7.61 -16.94
CA CYS A 261 -26.07 6.58 -16.43
C CYS A 261 -26.10 5.24 -17.18
N TRP A 262 -26.98 5.10 -18.18
CA TRP A 262 -27.21 3.89 -19.00
C TRP A 262 -27.37 2.61 -18.17
N SER A 263 -27.96 2.73 -16.99
CA SER A 263 -28.50 1.59 -16.25
C SER A 263 -29.79 1.10 -16.92
N LYS A 264 -30.04 -0.20 -16.90
CA LYS A 264 -31.35 -0.79 -17.24
C LYS A 264 -32.56 0.05 -16.79
N GLY A 265 -33.52 0.22 -17.69
CA GLY A 265 -34.70 1.05 -17.45
C GLY A 265 -35.56 0.56 -16.29
N ASP A 266 -35.89 1.46 -15.37
CA ASP A 266 -36.72 1.19 -14.19
C ASP A 266 -37.57 2.42 -13.82
N LYS A 267 -38.85 2.16 -13.52
CA LYS A 267 -39.89 3.15 -13.23
C LYS A 267 -40.14 3.35 -11.74
N THR A 268 -39.54 2.56 -10.86
CA THR A 268 -39.60 2.81 -9.42
C THR A 268 -39.00 4.18 -9.08
N TYR A 269 -39.56 4.83 -8.07
CA TYR A 269 -39.17 6.19 -7.63
C TYR A 269 -39.21 7.26 -8.74
N SER A 270 -40.10 7.11 -9.74
CA SER A 270 -40.29 8.01 -10.89
C SER A 270 -40.15 9.51 -10.55
N SER A 271 -40.83 10.01 -9.53
CA SER A 271 -40.78 11.44 -9.14
C SER A 271 -39.40 11.88 -8.65
N ALA A 272 -38.69 11.03 -7.90
CA ALA A 272 -37.34 11.32 -7.41
C ALA A 272 -36.28 11.23 -8.54
N ARG A 273 -36.49 10.30 -9.49
CA ARG A 273 -35.70 10.22 -10.73
C ARG A 273 -35.91 11.47 -11.61
N GLN A 274 -37.15 11.96 -11.74
CA GLN A 274 -37.44 13.18 -12.50
C GLN A 274 -36.85 14.44 -11.85
N LEU A 275 -36.98 14.59 -10.52
CA LEU A 275 -36.35 15.68 -9.78
C LEU A 275 -34.82 15.64 -9.94
N SER A 276 -34.22 14.47 -9.76
CA SER A 276 -32.77 14.29 -9.93
C SER A 276 -32.29 14.56 -11.37
N ALA A 277 -33.09 14.21 -12.38
CA ALA A 277 -32.79 14.55 -13.76
C ALA A 277 -32.78 16.07 -13.99
N GLN A 278 -33.69 16.81 -13.34
CA GLN A 278 -33.70 18.27 -13.38
C GLN A 278 -32.47 18.87 -12.69
N VAL A 279 -32.14 18.44 -11.46
CA VAL A 279 -30.97 18.92 -10.71
C VAL A 279 -29.67 18.67 -11.49
N ALA A 280 -29.51 17.46 -12.07
CA ALA A 280 -28.34 17.16 -12.90
C ALA A 280 -28.25 18.06 -14.15
N PHE A 281 -29.38 18.35 -14.82
CA PHE A 281 -29.44 19.23 -15.99
C PHE A 281 -29.13 20.70 -15.65
N ASP A 282 -29.65 21.21 -14.53
CA ASP A 282 -29.42 22.59 -14.10
C ASP A 282 -27.97 22.81 -13.67
N HIS A 283 -27.37 21.84 -12.94
CA HIS A 283 -25.95 21.91 -12.56
C HIS A 283 -25.01 21.70 -13.77
N ALA A 284 -25.36 20.85 -14.75
CA ALA A 284 -24.64 20.76 -16.02
C ALA A 284 -24.70 22.08 -16.82
N THR A 285 -25.84 22.77 -16.81
CA THR A 285 -26.02 24.08 -17.44
C THR A 285 -25.19 25.17 -16.74
N ALA A 286 -25.12 25.16 -15.41
CA ALA A 286 -24.26 26.07 -14.63
C ALA A 286 -22.76 25.87 -14.94
N ILE A 287 -22.28 24.61 -14.97
CA ILE A 287 -20.91 24.26 -15.39
C ILE A 287 -20.58 24.85 -16.76
N SER A 288 -21.48 24.67 -17.74
CA SER A 288 -21.30 25.16 -19.12
C SER A 288 -21.30 26.70 -19.19
N SER A 289 -22.12 27.34 -18.36
CA SER A 289 -22.24 28.81 -18.30
C SER A 289 -20.96 29.44 -17.75
N LEU A 290 -20.37 28.85 -16.71
CA LEU A 290 -19.08 29.25 -16.16
C LEU A 290 -17.93 28.99 -17.16
N ILE A 291 -17.91 27.82 -17.81
CA ILE A 291 -16.92 27.50 -18.84
C ILE A 291 -16.98 28.48 -20.01
N SER A 292 -18.19 28.80 -20.49
CA SER A 292 -18.39 29.78 -21.57
C SER A 292 -17.85 31.16 -21.19
N ALA A 293 -18.12 31.62 -19.96
CA ALA A 293 -17.59 32.89 -19.44
C ALA A 293 -16.06 32.87 -19.20
N ILE A 294 -15.45 31.72 -18.90
CA ILE A 294 -13.98 31.60 -18.82
C ILE A 294 -13.35 31.69 -20.20
N LEU A 295 -13.97 31.10 -21.22
CA LEU A 295 -13.50 31.12 -22.61
C LEU A 295 -13.56 32.51 -23.26
N THR A 296 -14.23 33.49 -22.66
CA THR A 296 -14.16 34.91 -23.07
C THR A 296 -13.11 35.72 -22.30
N THR A 297 -12.48 35.14 -21.25
CA THR A 297 -11.36 35.78 -20.56
C THR A 297 -10.03 35.54 -21.28
N SER A 298 -9.04 36.38 -20.95
CA SER A 298 -7.63 36.17 -21.31
C SER A 298 -6.88 35.22 -20.36
N CYS A 299 -7.59 34.44 -19.51
CA CYS A 299 -6.97 33.52 -18.57
C CYS A 299 -6.35 32.32 -19.32
N PRO A 300 -5.06 32.00 -19.13
CA PRO A 300 -4.42 30.92 -19.88
C PRO A 300 -4.93 29.55 -19.42
N LEU A 301 -5.46 28.76 -20.37
CA LEU A 301 -6.01 27.42 -20.11
C LEU A 301 -4.96 26.41 -19.59
N SER A 302 -3.67 26.75 -19.68
CA SER A 302 -2.58 26.01 -19.01
C SER A 302 -2.71 26.02 -17.48
N SER A 303 -3.28 27.07 -16.89
CA SER A 303 -3.47 27.20 -15.44
C SER A 303 -4.70 26.46 -14.91
N MET A 304 -5.54 25.89 -15.78
CA MET A 304 -6.78 25.23 -15.36
C MET A 304 -6.51 23.84 -14.77
N PRO A 305 -6.99 23.53 -13.55
CA PRO A 305 -6.90 22.19 -12.98
C PRO A 305 -7.69 21.17 -13.80
N ILE A 306 -7.19 19.95 -13.94
CA ILE A 306 -7.82 18.89 -14.76
C ILE A 306 -9.28 18.58 -14.39
N PHE A 307 -9.71 18.85 -13.15
CA PHE A 307 -11.13 18.74 -12.74
C PHE A 307 -12.06 19.64 -13.57
N VAL A 308 -11.57 20.75 -14.15
CA VAL A 308 -12.35 21.63 -15.05
C VAL A 308 -12.78 20.87 -16.30
N ALA A 309 -11.87 20.14 -16.96
CA ALA A 309 -12.20 19.33 -18.13
C ALA A 309 -13.08 18.12 -17.76
N TYR A 310 -12.94 17.56 -16.56
CA TYR A 310 -13.81 16.50 -16.07
C TYR A 310 -15.26 16.98 -15.89
N ALA A 311 -15.47 18.11 -15.21
CA ALA A 311 -16.79 18.72 -15.06
C ALA A 311 -17.40 19.08 -16.44
N ALA A 312 -16.59 19.60 -17.37
CA ALA A 312 -16.99 19.86 -18.75
C ALA A 312 -17.48 18.56 -19.46
N TYR A 313 -16.74 17.46 -19.31
CA TYR A 313 -17.12 16.14 -19.85
C TYR A 313 -18.44 15.63 -19.26
N SER A 314 -18.59 15.64 -17.93
CA SER A 314 -19.83 15.19 -17.30
C SER A 314 -21.02 16.06 -17.70
N SER A 315 -20.83 17.38 -17.81
CA SER A 315 -21.85 18.28 -18.33
C SER A 315 -22.23 17.98 -19.79
N CYS A 316 -21.27 17.61 -20.65
CA CYS A 316 -21.57 17.06 -21.98
C CYS A 316 -22.39 15.77 -21.90
N ALA A 317 -22.07 14.84 -21.00
CA ALA A 317 -22.80 13.58 -20.86
C ALA A 317 -24.29 13.78 -20.53
N ILE A 318 -24.61 14.74 -19.64
CA ILE A 318 -26.00 15.10 -19.33
C ILE A 318 -26.70 15.77 -20.51
N GLN A 319 -26.00 16.62 -21.28
CA GLN A 319 -26.62 17.47 -22.29
C GLN A 319 -26.70 16.87 -23.70
N ILE A 320 -25.83 15.91 -24.06
CA ILE A 320 -25.86 15.23 -25.37
C ILE A 320 -27.25 14.67 -25.73
N PRO A 321 -28.00 13.99 -24.84
CA PRO A 321 -29.37 13.56 -25.11
C PRO A 321 -30.29 14.66 -25.65
N PHE A 322 -30.12 15.90 -25.19
CA PHE A 322 -30.99 17.04 -25.53
C PHE A 322 -30.77 17.58 -26.93
N LEU A 323 -29.73 17.15 -27.65
CA LEU A 323 -29.57 17.39 -29.09
C LEU A 323 -30.74 16.80 -29.90
N TRP A 324 -31.44 15.79 -29.36
CA TRP A 324 -32.65 15.19 -29.94
C TRP A 324 -33.96 15.70 -29.30
N CYS A 325 -33.90 16.67 -28.37
CA CYS A 325 -35.09 17.31 -27.81
C CYS A 325 -35.94 17.96 -28.90
N SER A 326 -37.27 17.78 -28.88
CA SER A 326 -38.19 18.39 -29.84
C SER A 326 -38.39 19.90 -29.64
N GLU A 327 -38.05 20.44 -28.46
CA GLU A 327 -38.10 21.88 -28.20
C GLU A 327 -36.80 22.56 -28.65
N LEU A 328 -36.91 23.53 -29.58
CA LEU A 328 -35.75 24.15 -30.23
C LEU A 328 -34.86 24.92 -29.25
N SER A 329 -35.47 25.69 -28.35
CA SER A 329 -34.81 26.47 -27.28
C SER A 329 -33.86 25.62 -26.42
N VAL A 330 -34.30 24.43 -26.02
CA VAL A 330 -33.55 23.48 -25.19
C VAL A 330 -32.44 22.83 -26.01
N ARG A 331 -32.71 22.48 -27.28
CA ARG A 331 -31.72 21.92 -28.20
C ARG A 331 -30.58 22.89 -28.50
N GLU A 332 -30.90 24.15 -28.80
CA GLU A 332 -29.92 25.20 -29.09
C GLU A 332 -29.06 25.53 -27.86
N ARG A 333 -29.67 25.58 -26.66
CA ARG A 333 -28.95 25.73 -25.39
C ARG A 333 -27.98 24.56 -25.15
N ALA A 334 -28.45 23.33 -25.33
CA ALA A 334 -27.62 22.14 -25.17
C ALA A 334 -26.44 22.11 -26.16
N GLN A 335 -26.67 22.46 -27.43
CA GLN A 335 -25.60 22.57 -28.43
C GLN A 335 -24.55 23.61 -28.03
N SER A 336 -24.97 24.82 -27.68
CA SER A 336 -24.07 25.91 -27.25
C SER A 336 -23.22 25.53 -26.02
N ASN A 337 -23.86 24.88 -25.04
CA ASN A 337 -23.21 24.37 -23.83
C ASN A 337 -22.19 23.26 -24.13
N ILE A 338 -22.54 22.30 -24.99
CA ILE A 338 -21.62 21.23 -25.44
C ILE A 338 -20.43 21.84 -26.20
N ASP A 339 -20.65 22.82 -27.07
CA ASP A 339 -19.58 23.49 -27.81
C ASP A 339 -18.62 24.25 -26.88
N ALA A 340 -19.13 24.90 -25.82
CA ALA A 340 -18.29 25.54 -24.81
C ALA A 340 -17.46 24.51 -24.02
N ASN A 341 -18.08 23.44 -23.54
CA ASN A 341 -17.42 22.36 -22.81
C ASN A 341 -16.33 21.68 -23.67
N VAL A 342 -16.64 21.37 -24.94
CA VAL A 342 -15.68 20.76 -25.88
C VAL A 342 -14.49 21.67 -26.16
N LYS A 343 -14.70 22.98 -26.35
CA LYS A 343 -13.60 23.96 -26.52
C LYS A 343 -12.67 24.01 -25.31
N MET A 344 -13.22 23.95 -24.09
CA MET A 344 -12.43 23.88 -22.86
C MET A 344 -11.58 22.61 -22.79
N ILE A 345 -12.18 21.44 -23.01
CA ILE A 345 -11.48 20.15 -23.02
C ILE A 345 -10.36 20.14 -24.09
N GLN A 346 -10.66 20.63 -25.31
CA GLN A 346 -9.70 20.76 -26.41
C GLN A 346 -8.52 21.67 -26.04
N GLY A 347 -8.77 22.86 -25.48
CA GLY A 347 -7.72 23.77 -25.05
C GLY A 347 -6.80 23.16 -23.99
N MET A 348 -7.38 22.44 -23.03
CA MET A 348 -6.65 21.76 -21.94
C MET A 348 -5.88 20.51 -22.38
N SER A 349 -6.26 19.85 -23.50
CA SER A 349 -5.64 18.62 -23.99
C SER A 349 -4.12 18.72 -24.24
N ASN A 350 -3.63 19.91 -24.58
CA ASN A 350 -2.20 20.20 -24.80
C ASN A 350 -1.33 20.07 -23.53
N TYR A 351 -1.97 20.13 -22.36
CA TYR A 351 -1.34 20.14 -21.04
C TYR A 351 -1.66 18.87 -20.25
N TRP A 352 -2.81 18.26 -20.49
CA TRP A 352 -3.32 17.10 -19.77
C TRP A 352 -3.75 16.00 -20.75
N LYS A 353 -3.00 14.88 -20.80
CA LYS A 353 -3.36 13.69 -21.60
C LYS A 353 -4.75 13.15 -21.24
N LEU A 354 -5.18 13.35 -19.99
CA LEU A 354 -6.53 13.01 -19.53
C LEU A 354 -7.62 13.84 -20.24
N ALA A 355 -7.39 15.14 -20.50
CA ALA A 355 -8.34 15.94 -21.28
C ALA A 355 -8.40 15.50 -22.75
N SER A 356 -7.30 15.00 -23.33
CA SER A 356 -7.31 14.37 -24.66
C SER A 356 -8.24 13.15 -24.72
N LEU A 357 -8.26 12.32 -23.67
CA LEU A 357 -9.14 11.14 -23.58
C LEU A 357 -10.59 11.55 -23.36
N LEU A 358 -10.85 12.53 -22.48
CA LEU A 358 -12.19 13.09 -22.29
C LEU A 358 -12.78 13.64 -23.61
N GLN A 359 -11.98 14.27 -24.47
CA GLN A 359 -12.43 14.73 -25.79
C GLN A 359 -12.92 13.58 -26.68
N LEU A 360 -12.20 12.45 -26.70
CA LEU A 360 -12.63 11.25 -27.39
C LEU A 360 -13.96 10.74 -26.81
N TYR A 361 -14.04 10.66 -25.48
CA TYR A 361 -15.21 10.15 -24.78
C TYR A 361 -16.49 10.96 -25.04
N VAL A 362 -16.43 12.29 -25.12
CA VAL A 362 -17.57 13.12 -25.56
C VAL A 362 -18.06 12.69 -26.95
N ARG A 363 -17.14 12.40 -27.89
CA ARG A 363 -17.46 11.91 -29.24
C ARG A 363 -18.13 10.52 -29.20
N CYS A 364 -17.69 9.66 -28.29
CA CYS A 364 -18.24 8.32 -28.08
C CYS A 364 -19.67 8.37 -27.54
N LEU A 365 -19.93 9.16 -26.50
CA LEU A 365 -21.28 9.41 -25.96
C LEU A 365 -22.23 9.94 -27.03
N HIS A 366 -21.80 10.94 -27.80
CA HIS A 366 -22.56 11.50 -28.92
C HIS A 366 -22.88 10.43 -29.98
N ASN A 367 -21.91 9.57 -30.31
CA ASN A 367 -22.14 8.49 -31.27
C ASN A 367 -23.11 7.41 -30.77
N VAL A 368 -23.17 7.13 -29.46
CA VAL A 368 -24.18 6.22 -28.88
C VAL A 368 -25.59 6.81 -29.00
N HIS A 369 -25.81 8.03 -28.52
CA HIS A 369 -27.13 8.68 -28.65
C HIS A 369 -27.52 8.96 -30.12
N LYS A 370 -26.55 9.10 -31.04
CA LYS A 370 -26.82 9.15 -32.48
C LYS A 370 -27.28 7.82 -33.08
N ARG A 371 -26.84 6.67 -32.53
CA ARG A 371 -27.33 5.33 -32.91
C ARG A 371 -28.70 5.02 -32.28
N SER A 372 -28.92 5.47 -31.04
CA SER A 372 -30.18 5.32 -30.30
C SER A 372 -30.75 6.67 -29.84
N PRO A 373 -31.39 7.45 -30.73
CA PRO A 373 -31.92 8.78 -30.39
C PRO A 373 -33.02 8.74 -29.32
N PRO A 374 -32.85 9.44 -28.18
CA PRO A 374 -33.86 9.49 -27.14
C PRO A 374 -35.03 10.41 -27.54
N ARG A 375 -36.25 10.07 -27.11
CA ARG A 375 -37.48 10.83 -27.43
C ARG A 375 -37.78 11.85 -26.33
N ILE A 376 -37.20 13.04 -26.45
CA ILE A 376 -37.18 14.07 -25.41
C ILE A 376 -37.99 15.31 -25.84
N CYS A 377 -38.69 15.96 -24.89
CA CYS A 377 -39.41 17.21 -25.09
C CYS A 377 -39.31 18.09 -23.83
N GLY A 378 -38.78 19.31 -23.96
CA GLY A 378 -38.59 20.26 -22.86
C GLY A 378 -37.42 19.95 -21.93
N GLU A 379 -37.42 20.59 -20.76
CA GLU A 379 -36.52 20.32 -19.63
C GLU A 379 -37.06 19.17 -18.75
N PRO A 380 -36.24 18.43 -17.99
CA PRO A 380 -36.65 17.21 -17.28
C PRO A 380 -37.91 17.33 -16.40
N LYS A 381 -38.10 18.46 -15.71
CA LYS A 381 -39.29 18.77 -14.90
C LYS A 381 -40.61 18.85 -15.68
N TYR A 382 -40.56 18.94 -17.01
CA TYR A 382 -41.73 18.98 -17.90
C TYR A 382 -41.91 17.71 -18.75
N MET A 383 -40.94 16.78 -18.73
CA MET A 383 -41.01 15.54 -19.49
C MET A 383 -42.02 14.53 -18.92
N ASN A 384 -42.43 13.56 -19.74
CA ASN A 384 -42.88 12.27 -19.22
C ASN A 384 -41.66 11.48 -18.73
N ILE A 385 -41.76 10.85 -17.55
CA ILE A 385 -40.69 10.03 -16.97
C ILE A 385 -40.14 8.96 -17.92
N SER A 386 -40.95 8.42 -18.84
CA SER A 386 -40.50 7.44 -19.85
C SER A 386 -39.30 7.93 -20.67
N ALA A 387 -39.24 9.23 -21.00
CA ALA A 387 -38.11 9.81 -21.73
C ALA A 387 -36.77 9.78 -20.96
N LEU A 388 -36.83 9.64 -19.64
CA LEU A 388 -35.69 9.62 -18.73
C LEU A 388 -35.31 8.20 -18.27
N VAL A 389 -36.25 7.24 -18.33
CA VAL A 389 -36.07 5.88 -17.79
C VAL A 389 -36.14 4.75 -18.82
N ASP A 390 -36.84 4.91 -19.95
CA ASP A 390 -36.97 3.88 -20.99
C ASP A 390 -35.83 3.96 -22.04
N PHE A 391 -34.59 4.21 -21.57
CA PHE A 391 -33.41 4.23 -22.44
C PHE A 391 -32.83 2.82 -22.58
N ASP A 392 -33.05 2.20 -23.73
CA ASP A 392 -32.81 0.77 -24.00
C ASP A 392 -31.33 0.48 -24.35
N VAL A 393 -30.42 0.89 -23.45
CA VAL A 393 -28.97 0.62 -23.52
C VAL A 393 -28.54 0.17 -22.12
N ASP A 394 -28.40 -1.15 -21.92
CA ASP A 394 -27.95 -1.72 -20.64
C ASP A 394 -26.42 -1.77 -20.62
N ALA A 395 -25.79 -0.77 -20.00
CA ALA A 395 -24.34 -0.61 -19.93
C ALA A 395 -23.92 -0.33 -18.48
N SER A 396 -23.87 -1.38 -17.65
CA SER A 396 -23.55 -1.31 -16.21
C SER A 396 -22.31 -0.46 -15.87
N LEU A 397 -21.27 -0.51 -16.71
CA LEU A 397 -20.03 0.25 -16.54
C LEU A 397 -20.17 1.76 -16.88
N ALA A 398 -21.19 2.19 -17.61
CA ALA A 398 -21.46 3.61 -17.90
C ALA A 398 -21.89 4.40 -16.64
N LYS A 399 -22.58 3.76 -15.70
CA LYS A 399 -22.82 4.32 -14.34
C LYS A 399 -21.49 4.65 -13.65
N SER A 400 -20.48 3.82 -13.85
CA SER A 400 -19.11 4.09 -13.38
C SER A 400 -18.38 5.15 -14.20
N SER A 401 -18.70 5.33 -15.48
CA SER A 401 -17.98 6.24 -16.39
C SER A 401 -18.35 7.71 -16.26
N ILE A 402 -19.53 8.03 -15.70
CA ILE A 402 -19.83 9.38 -15.19
C ILE A 402 -18.76 9.84 -14.19
N LEU A 403 -18.18 8.89 -13.43
CA LEU A 403 -17.15 9.15 -12.41
C LEU A 403 -15.72 8.79 -12.81
N GLN A 404 -15.53 7.82 -13.71
CA GLN A 404 -14.24 7.15 -13.90
C GLN A 404 -13.74 7.24 -15.33
N PHE A 405 -12.58 7.88 -15.45
CA PHE A 405 -11.85 8.11 -16.68
C PHE A 405 -11.38 6.85 -17.43
N ALA A 406 -11.39 5.68 -16.80
CA ALA A 406 -10.77 4.46 -17.35
C ALA A 406 -11.76 3.31 -17.66
N GLY A 407 -13.00 3.39 -17.19
CA GLY A 407 -13.98 2.28 -17.27
C GLY A 407 -14.97 2.37 -18.44
N MET A 408 -14.76 3.29 -19.38
CA MET A 408 -15.90 3.93 -20.07
C MET A 408 -16.50 3.19 -21.26
N LEU A 409 -15.71 2.39 -21.98
CA LEU A 409 -16.04 1.99 -23.37
C LEU A 409 -15.93 0.50 -23.65
N ARG A 410 -15.90 -0.32 -22.60
CA ARG A 410 -15.94 -1.78 -22.69
C ARG A 410 -17.28 -2.25 -22.14
N SER A 411 -18.04 -2.97 -22.94
CA SER A 411 -19.17 -3.79 -22.50
C SER A 411 -19.04 -5.15 -23.18
N ASP A 412 -19.27 -6.22 -22.42
CA ASP A 412 -18.84 -7.56 -22.80
C ASP A 412 -19.68 -8.16 -23.95
N GLU A 413 -20.80 -7.53 -24.30
CA GLU A 413 -21.74 -7.99 -25.33
C GLU A 413 -21.89 -7.05 -26.55
N ASN A 414 -21.52 -5.76 -26.47
CA ASN A 414 -21.84 -4.77 -27.54
C ASN A 414 -20.94 -3.49 -27.56
N GLY A 415 -19.64 -3.59 -27.24
CA GLY A 415 -18.73 -2.44 -27.09
C GLY A 415 -18.78 -1.38 -28.23
N TYR A 416 -19.07 -0.12 -27.88
CA TYR A 416 -19.39 0.95 -28.85
C TYR A 416 -18.18 1.67 -29.49
N VAL A 417 -16.96 1.40 -29.03
CA VAL A 417 -15.70 2.01 -29.50
C VAL A 417 -14.63 0.92 -29.60
N LYS A 418 -13.73 0.99 -30.58
CA LYS A 418 -12.76 -0.07 -30.84
C LYS A 418 -11.45 0.13 -30.08
N ALA A 419 -10.83 -1.00 -29.74
CA ALA A 419 -9.43 -1.06 -29.35
C ALA A 419 -8.55 -0.37 -30.42
N GLY A 420 -7.95 0.77 -30.10
CA GLY A 420 -7.07 1.54 -30.98
C GLY A 420 -7.56 2.95 -31.34
N ASP A 421 -8.87 3.22 -31.19
CA ASP A 421 -9.45 4.56 -31.42
C ASP A 421 -8.90 5.63 -30.44
N GLU A 422 -8.29 5.21 -29.32
CA GLU A 422 -7.68 6.08 -28.30
C GLU A 422 -6.23 6.51 -28.61
N THR A 423 -5.61 5.89 -29.62
CA THR A 423 -4.18 6.07 -29.96
C THR A 423 -3.93 6.87 -31.25
N SER A 424 -4.98 7.26 -31.98
CA SER A 424 -4.85 8.08 -33.19
C SER A 424 -4.31 9.48 -32.86
N ASP A 425 -3.20 9.87 -33.48
CA ASP A 425 -2.65 11.23 -33.34
C ASP A 425 -3.56 12.26 -34.05
N PRO A 426 -4.12 13.25 -33.35
CA PRO A 426 -5.05 14.22 -33.93
C PRO A 426 -4.37 15.24 -34.86
N THR A 427 -3.04 15.24 -35.01
CA THR A 427 -2.32 16.15 -35.91
C THR A 427 -2.48 15.82 -37.40
N ILE A 428 -2.96 14.61 -37.77
CA ILE A 428 -3.10 14.17 -39.17
C ILE A 428 -4.58 13.94 -39.54
N ALA A 429 -5.37 15.02 -39.56
CA ALA A 429 -6.68 15.08 -40.22
C ALA A 429 -7.03 16.53 -40.61
N SER A 430 -6.47 17.04 -41.70
CA SER A 430 -6.79 18.39 -42.19
C SER A 430 -8.23 18.50 -42.67
N VAL A 431 -8.91 19.57 -42.26
CA VAL A 431 -10.29 19.84 -42.71
C VAL A 431 -10.27 20.35 -44.15
N ALA A 432 -10.73 19.50 -45.07
CA ALA A 432 -11.39 19.91 -46.30
C ALA A 432 -12.77 19.22 -46.35
N GLY A 433 -13.87 19.87 -46.70
CA GLY A 433 -14.02 21.26 -47.15
C GLY A 433 -14.75 21.36 -48.48
N GLU A 434 -15.92 20.74 -48.59
CA GLU A 434 -16.71 20.75 -49.83
C GLU A 434 -18.21 20.83 -49.55
N ALA A 435 -18.98 21.32 -50.54
CA ALA A 435 -20.28 21.93 -50.33
C ALA A 435 -21.48 21.07 -50.78
N ILE A 436 -22.67 21.46 -50.32
CA ILE A 436 -23.97 20.85 -50.67
C ILE A 436 -24.44 21.33 -52.06
N PRO A 437 -24.81 20.41 -52.97
CA PRO A 437 -25.89 20.62 -53.94
C PRO A 437 -27.15 19.81 -53.55
N ALA A 438 -28.32 20.21 -54.07
CA ALA A 438 -29.61 19.76 -53.53
C ALA A 438 -30.54 19.06 -54.55
N ARG A 439 -31.18 17.95 -54.09
CA ARG A 439 -32.40 17.31 -54.65
C ARG A 439 -32.25 16.68 -56.06
N PRO A 440 -33.23 15.88 -56.57
CA PRO A 440 -34.55 15.52 -56.01
C PRO A 440 -34.80 14.01 -55.81
N MET A 441 -36.03 13.67 -55.38
CA MET A 441 -36.59 12.30 -55.37
C MET A 441 -37.01 11.85 -56.77
N VAL A 442 -37.05 10.53 -57.04
CA VAL A 442 -38.15 9.84 -57.76
C VAL A 442 -38.08 8.30 -57.62
N HIS A 443 -39.15 7.61 -58.02
CA HIS A 443 -39.48 6.20 -57.80
C HIS A 443 -38.73 5.11 -58.62
N LEU A 444 -39.06 3.85 -58.26
CA LEU A 444 -39.04 2.58 -59.03
C LEU A 444 -37.76 1.72 -58.96
N ARG A 445 -37.82 0.37 -59.13
CA ARG A 445 -38.79 -0.66 -58.67
C ARG A 445 -38.21 -2.05 -59.02
N SER A 446 -38.32 -3.02 -58.11
CA SER A 446 -38.58 -4.47 -58.36
C SER A 446 -37.69 -5.34 -59.28
N ARG A 447 -37.35 -6.54 -58.75
CA ARG A 447 -37.15 -7.86 -59.44
C ARG A 447 -35.88 -8.04 -60.28
N ASP A 448 -35.38 -9.26 -60.51
CA ASP A 448 -35.51 -10.63 -59.92
C ASP A 448 -34.11 -11.29 -60.19
N LEU A 449 -33.69 -12.51 -59.83
CA LEU A 449 -34.30 -13.77 -59.36
C LEU A 449 -33.67 -14.14 -57.96
N ARG A 450 -33.92 -15.23 -57.20
CA ARG A 450 -34.35 -16.65 -57.40
C ARG A 450 -33.27 -17.56 -58.01
N THR A 451 -33.04 -18.82 -57.62
CA THR A 451 -33.53 -19.73 -56.54
C THR A 451 -32.43 -20.81 -56.38
N THR A 452 -32.24 -21.57 -55.29
CA THR A 452 -33.11 -22.50 -54.51
C THR A 452 -32.50 -22.70 -53.09
N GLY A 453 -33.12 -23.33 -52.08
CA GLY A 453 -34.43 -23.98 -51.93
C GLY A 453 -34.63 -24.45 -50.47
N HIS A 454 -35.89 -24.61 -50.02
CA HIS A 454 -36.30 -24.91 -48.63
C HIS A 454 -35.91 -26.34 -48.17
N ALA A 455 -35.77 -26.71 -46.88
CA ALA A 455 -36.34 -26.27 -45.59
C ALA A 455 -37.75 -26.84 -45.23
N ALA A 456 -38.06 -26.86 -43.92
CA ALA A 456 -39.28 -27.38 -43.24
C ALA A 456 -39.36 -28.93 -43.08
N ASN A 457 -40.00 -29.55 -42.07
CA ASN A 457 -40.85 -29.08 -40.93
C ASN A 457 -40.40 -29.76 -39.59
N THR A 458 -40.56 -29.22 -38.35
CA THR A 458 -41.75 -28.77 -37.57
C THR A 458 -42.63 -29.97 -37.10
N ILE A 459 -43.00 -30.18 -35.82
CA ILE A 459 -44.06 -29.48 -35.04
C ILE A 459 -44.03 -29.82 -33.50
N TRP A 460 -44.22 -28.79 -32.64
CA TRP A 460 -44.94 -28.67 -31.33
C TRP A 460 -45.14 -29.91 -30.39
N THR A 461 -45.01 -29.81 -29.05
CA THR A 461 -46.00 -29.14 -28.15
C THR A 461 -45.59 -29.09 -26.65
N ASN A 462 -46.14 -28.10 -25.93
CA ASN A 462 -46.54 -28.05 -24.50
C ASN A 462 -45.55 -28.08 -23.29
N ASN A 463 -45.95 -27.28 -22.28
CA ASN A 463 -45.41 -27.10 -20.92
C ASN A 463 -45.73 -28.32 -20.00
N PRO A 464 -45.00 -28.57 -18.87
CA PRO A 464 -45.20 -27.76 -17.66
C PRO A 464 -43.99 -27.53 -16.70
N ARG A 465 -43.83 -26.27 -16.25
CA ARG A 465 -43.62 -25.76 -14.86
C ARG A 465 -42.72 -26.48 -13.81
N ILE A 466 -42.05 -25.61 -13.00
CA ILE A 466 -41.62 -25.75 -11.58
C ILE A 466 -40.31 -26.55 -11.31
N ALA A 467 -39.36 -26.13 -10.44
CA ALA A 467 -39.04 -24.81 -9.84
C ALA A 467 -37.65 -24.79 -9.13
N ILE A 468 -37.06 -23.58 -8.96
CA ILE A 468 -36.54 -22.94 -7.71
C ILE A 468 -35.87 -23.89 -6.66
N ALA A 469 -34.64 -23.67 -6.18
CA ALA A 469 -34.32 -22.56 -5.26
C ALA A 469 -32.81 -22.21 -5.07
N GLY A 470 -32.58 -20.98 -4.60
CA GLY A 470 -31.46 -20.62 -3.70
C GLY A 470 -32.03 -20.10 -2.37
N VAL A 471 -31.37 -19.10 -1.76
CA VAL A 471 -31.78 -18.26 -0.58
C VAL A 471 -31.05 -18.55 0.75
N VAL A 472 -30.71 -17.45 1.43
CA VAL A 472 -30.11 -17.33 2.77
C VAL A 472 -31.19 -17.16 3.83
N ALA A 473 -31.09 -17.84 4.99
CA ALA A 473 -31.67 -17.35 6.26
C ALA A 473 -31.15 -18.05 7.54
N LEU A 474 -30.73 -17.23 8.49
CA LEU A 474 -30.92 -17.27 9.96
C LEU A 474 -31.60 -18.50 10.60
N GLN A 475 -31.04 -18.98 11.72
CA GLN A 475 -31.77 -19.77 12.74
C GLN A 475 -31.31 -19.50 14.18
N THR A 476 -32.28 -19.19 15.06
CA THR A 476 -32.29 -19.44 16.51
C THR A 476 -33.76 -19.35 17.01
N PRO A 477 -34.18 -20.08 18.07
CA PRO A 477 -33.76 -21.43 18.48
C PRO A 477 -34.95 -22.32 18.95
N ALA A 478 -34.62 -23.51 19.49
CA ALA A 478 -35.45 -24.40 20.33
C ALA A 478 -36.56 -25.26 19.66
N GLY A 479 -36.85 -26.45 20.23
CA GLY A 479 -38.00 -27.29 19.84
C GLY A 479 -37.84 -28.82 19.75
N SER A 480 -37.17 -29.45 20.73
CA SER A 480 -37.27 -30.90 21.10
C SER A 480 -37.99 -31.93 20.20
N ALA A 481 -37.27 -32.97 19.72
CA ALA A 481 -37.60 -34.40 19.93
C ALA A 481 -36.62 -35.38 19.22
N GLN A 482 -36.15 -36.41 19.94
CA GLN A 482 -35.69 -37.72 19.43
C GLN A 482 -36.85 -38.75 19.58
N PRO A 483 -36.79 -40.05 19.15
CA PRO A 483 -35.68 -40.85 18.58
C PRO A 483 -36.11 -41.58 17.24
N GLU A 484 -35.60 -42.70 16.69
CA GLU A 484 -34.54 -43.70 17.04
C GLU A 484 -34.02 -44.53 15.80
N LEU A 485 -33.84 -45.85 15.96
CA LEU A 485 -33.50 -46.99 15.07
C LEU A 485 -34.39 -47.18 13.80
N ALA A 486 -34.17 -48.12 12.85
CA ALA A 486 -33.00 -48.86 12.28
C ALA A 486 -33.53 -50.09 11.46
N ILE A 487 -32.63 -51.01 11.05
CA ILE A 487 -32.87 -52.39 10.53
C ILE A 487 -33.23 -52.49 9.02
N ALA A 488 -32.85 -53.63 8.40
CA ALA A 488 -32.88 -53.90 6.95
C ALA A 488 -33.63 -55.20 6.60
N VAL A 489 -34.17 -55.31 5.36
CA VAL A 489 -34.54 -56.54 4.62
C VAL A 489 -35.10 -56.14 3.23
N LYS A 490 -35.33 -57.01 2.21
CA LYS A 490 -34.50 -57.97 1.44
C LYS A 490 -35.39 -58.53 0.28
N GLN A 491 -34.82 -59.32 -0.64
CA GLN A 491 -35.49 -60.20 -1.63
C GLN A 491 -36.14 -59.50 -2.85
N GLU A 492 -35.73 -59.79 -4.11
CA GLU A 492 -36.06 -60.92 -5.04
C GLU A 492 -37.28 -60.60 -5.98
N LYS A 493 -37.46 -61.13 -7.21
CA LYS A 493 -36.85 -62.24 -8.00
C LYS A 493 -37.19 -62.10 -9.51
N VAL A 494 -36.50 -62.85 -10.41
CA VAL A 494 -36.99 -63.40 -11.73
C VAL A 494 -37.28 -62.36 -12.86
N ASN A 495 -36.81 -62.46 -14.13
CA ASN A 495 -36.11 -63.47 -14.97
C ASN A 495 -35.41 -62.75 -16.19
N ALA A 496 -34.92 -63.31 -17.34
CA ALA A 496 -34.79 -64.67 -17.91
C ALA A 496 -33.74 -64.77 -19.06
N SER A 497 -33.07 -65.93 -19.15
CA SER A 497 -32.67 -66.71 -20.35
C SER A 497 -32.30 -66.06 -21.72
N LYS A 498 -31.02 -66.23 -22.14
CA LYS A 498 -30.63 -67.17 -23.23
C LYS A 498 -29.11 -67.50 -23.25
N HIS A 499 -28.72 -68.55 -24.00
CA HIS A 499 -27.37 -69.19 -24.02
C HIS A 499 -26.36 -68.51 -24.99
N ALA A 500 -25.07 -68.87 -25.12
CA ALA A 500 -24.33 -70.09 -24.72
C ALA A 500 -22.79 -69.95 -24.59
N ARG A 501 -22.16 -70.82 -23.77
CA ARG A 501 -20.79 -71.46 -23.84
C ARG A 501 -19.54 -70.62 -24.23
N ALA A 502 -18.30 -70.85 -23.75
CA ALA A 502 -17.63 -71.56 -22.63
C ALA A 502 -16.10 -71.22 -22.77
N HIS A 503 -15.07 -71.60 -21.98
CA HIS A 503 -14.78 -72.48 -20.82
C HIS A 503 -13.76 -71.73 -19.89
N ALA A 504 -13.57 -72.02 -18.59
CA ALA A 504 -12.71 -73.06 -17.95
C ALA A 504 -11.29 -73.28 -18.56
N SER A 505 -10.17 -73.39 -17.81
CA SER A 505 -9.91 -73.14 -16.37
C SER A 505 -8.40 -73.26 -16.04
N ASP A 506 -7.89 -72.37 -15.17
CA ASP A 506 -6.73 -72.53 -14.25
C ASP A 506 -5.26 -72.76 -14.75
N VAL A 507 -4.34 -72.66 -13.77
CA VAL A 507 -2.93 -73.12 -13.70
C VAL A 507 -1.79 -72.14 -14.10
N ARG A 508 -0.96 -71.80 -13.09
CA ARG A 508 0.43 -71.23 -13.14
C ARG A 508 1.46 -72.40 -12.98
N PRO A 509 2.82 -72.24 -12.99
CA PRO A 509 3.68 -71.04 -13.13
C PRO A 509 4.92 -71.20 -14.07
N ALA A 510 5.80 -70.16 -14.11
CA ALA A 510 7.25 -70.21 -14.44
C ALA A 510 7.65 -70.49 -15.92
N THR A 511 8.80 -70.05 -16.48
CA THR A 511 9.96 -69.27 -15.97
C THR A 511 10.67 -68.53 -17.14
N SER A 512 11.36 -67.41 -16.85
CA SER A 512 12.53 -66.83 -17.56
C SER A 512 12.55 -66.58 -19.10
N PRO A 513 12.94 -65.37 -19.53
CA PRO A 513 13.71 -65.22 -20.79
C PRO A 513 14.88 -64.19 -20.72
N ALA A 514 15.84 -64.30 -21.65
CA ALA A 514 16.86 -63.27 -21.91
C ALA A 514 17.50 -63.39 -23.32
N THR A 515 18.10 -62.28 -23.79
CA THR A 515 18.94 -62.09 -25.01
C THR A 515 18.24 -61.99 -26.39
N SER A 516 18.95 -61.40 -27.36
CA SER A 516 18.44 -60.62 -28.51
C SER A 516 18.96 -61.08 -29.88
N LYS A 517 18.41 -60.51 -30.99
CA LYS A 517 19.16 -60.08 -32.20
C LYS A 517 18.32 -59.29 -33.25
N ASN A 518 18.99 -58.80 -34.31
CA ASN A 518 18.58 -57.72 -35.22
C ASN A 518 18.23 -58.16 -36.67
N SER A 519 17.76 -57.20 -37.50
CA SER A 519 18.21 -56.94 -38.89
C SER A 519 18.08 -55.42 -39.20
N GLU A 520 18.73 -54.71 -40.14
CA GLU A 520 19.52 -54.98 -41.37
C GLU A 520 18.69 -55.39 -42.62
N THR A 521 18.90 -54.99 -43.91
CA THR A 521 19.65 -53.93 -44.67
C THR A 521 19.29 -54.05 -46.20
N SER A 522 19.51 -53.16 -47.19
CA SER A 522 19.74 -51.69 -47.36
C SER A 522 19.92 -51.34 -48.89
N THR A 523 20.21 -50.07 -49.29
CA THR A 523 20.80 -49.58 -50.60
C THR A 523 19.99 -49.64 -51.94
N PRO A 524 20.37 -48.97 -53.08
CA PRO A 524 21.32 -47.86 -53.35
C PRO A 524 20.83 -46.68 -54.30
N ARG A 525 21.77 -45.74 -54.61
CA ARG A 525 21.81 -44.54 -55.52
C ARG A 525 21.80 -44.87 -57.06
N PRO A 526 21.82 -43.94 -58.09
CA PRO A 526 22.49 -42.59 -58.14
C PRO A 526 22.03 -41.44 -59.12
N VAL A 527 22.70 -40.25 -59.04
CA VAL A 527 23.12 -39.30 -60.15
C VAL A 527 22.05 -38.42 -60.87
N VAL A 528 22.22 -37.11 -61.20
CA VAL A 528 23.23 -36.05 -60.84
C VAL A 528 22.79 -34.60 -61.26
N PHE A 529 23.39 -33.56 -60.65
CA PHE A 529 23.48 -32.10 -61.02
C PHE A 529 22.18 -31.29 -61.30
N GLN A 530 22.08 -29.97 -61.05
CA GLN A 530 22.93 -28.93 -60.40
C GLN A 530 21.94 -27.88 -59.78
N ASN A 531 22.23 -26.92 -58.89
CA ASN A 531 23.45 -26.26 -58.35
C ASN A 531 23.52 -26.49 -56.80
N GLU A 532 24.38 -25.95 -55.92
CA GLU A 532 25.16 -24.68 -55.82
C GLU A 532 24.22 -23.44 -55.67
N VAL A 533 24.47 -22.38 -54.88
CA VAL A 533 25.57 -21.89 -54.00
C VAL A 533 24.88 -20.95 -52.96
N LEU A 534 25.27 -20.71 -51.69
CA LEU A 534 26.47 -20.96 -50.86
C LEU A 534 26.07 -21.21 -49.36
N ASP A 535 27.06 -21.27 -48.46
CA ASP A 535 26.97 -21.47 -46.99
C ASP A 535 26.51 -20.21 -46.19
N GLY A 536 26.14 -20.23 -44.90
CA GLY A 536 26.10 -21.26 -43.83
C GLY A 536 26.82 -20.79 -42.54
N PRO A 537 26.81 -21.54 -41.41
CA PRO A 537 25.82 -22.49 -40.90
C PRO A 537 24.92 -21.85 -39.80
N GLY A 538 23.88 -22.56 -39.36
CA GLY A 538 23.11 -22.20 -38.17
C GLY A 538 23.11 -23.33 -37.14
N GLU A 539 23.40 -23.02 -35.87
CA GLU A 539 23.11 -23.88 -34.73
C GLU A 539 22.00 -23.24 -33.88
N ASN A 540 20.91 -23.99 -33.64
CA ASN A 540 19.79 -23.52 -32.84
C ASN A 540 20.14 -23.58 -31.34
N ILE A 541 20.59 -22.46 -30.77
CA ILE A 541 20.52 -22.25 -29.32
C ILE A 541 19.15 -21.64 -29.02
N THR A 542 18.24 -22.45 -28.49
CA THR A 542 16.94 -22.00 -27.98
C THR A 542 17.15 -21.23 -26.68
N ILE A 543 17.34 -19.91 -26.80
CA ILE A 543 17.25 -18.99 -25.67
C ILE A 543 15.77 -18.66 -25.48
N ASP A 544 15.09 -19.36 -24.57
CA ASP A 544 13.67 -19.15 -24.25
C ASP A 544 13.46 -17.88 -23.39
N ASN A 545 13.89 -16.74 -23.94
CA ASN A 545 13.51 -15.41 -23.48
C ASN A 545 12.04 -15.14 -23.82
N HIS A 546 11.12 -15.79 -23.10
CA HIS A 546 9.70 -15.44 -23.15
C HIS A 546 9.54 -13.96 -22.77
N PRO A 547 8.88 -13.13 -23.60
CA PRO A 547 8.79 -11.70 -23.36
C PRO A 547 7.87 -11.41 -22.15
N THR A 548 8.46 -11.28 -20.96
CA THR A 548 7.73 -11.06 -19.70
C THR A 548 7.19 -9.63 -19.54
N GLU A 549 7.34 -8.79 -20.57
CA GLU A 549 6.61 -7.54 -20.70
C GLU A 549 5.12 -7.87 -20.89
N SER A 550 4.34 -7.74 -19.81
CA SER A 550 2.88 -7.77 -19.84
C SER A 550 2.32 -6.50 -20.54
N ILE A 551 2.62 -6.35 -21.83
CA ILE A 551 1.92 -5.47 -22.74
C ILE A 551 0.44 -5.86 -22.62
N LEU A 552 -0.40 -4.92 -22.18
CA LEU A 552 -1.81 -5.24 -21.89
C LEU A 552 -2.61 -5.59 -23.16
N TRP A 553 -2.08 -5.27 -24.35
CA TRP A 553 -2.80 -5.40 -25.61
C TRP A 553 -3.04 -6.85 -26.05
N PRO A 554 -2.06 -7.77 -26.16
CA PRO A 554 -2.33 -9.18 -26.43
C PRO A 554 -3.35 -9.81 -25.46
N ARG A 555 -3.26 -9.49 -24.17
CA ARG A 555 -4.20 -9.95 -23.13
C ARG A 555 -5.62 -9.44 -23.38
N PHE A 556 -5.73 -8.13 -23.61
CA PHE A 556 -6.97 -7.44 -23.90
C PHE A 556 -7.61 -7.92 -25.21
N LEU A 557 -6.83 -8.12 -26.26
CA LEU A 557 -7.28 -8.66 -27.55
C LEU A 557 -7.71 -10.13 -27.45
N SER A 558 -6.94 -10.98 -26.76
CA SER A 558 -7.32 -12.38 -26.51
C SER A 558 -8.64 -12.48 -25.75
N ARG A 559 -8.79 -11.70 -24.66
CA ARG A 559 -10.06 -11.60 -23.91
C ARG A 559 -11.20 -11.00 -24.75
N LEU A 560 -10.94 -10.03 -25.62
CA LEU A 560 -11.93 -9.48 -26.57
C LEU A 560 -12.43 -10.58 -27.51
N ARG A 561 -11.52 -11.33 -28.12
CA ARG A 561 -11.86 -12.40 -29.07
C ARG A 561 -12.62 -13.53 -28.37
N GLN A 562 -12.24 -13.86 -27.13
CA GLN A 562 -12.97 -14.82 -26.31
C GLN A 562 -14.38 -14.32 -25.91
N ALA A 563 -14.52 -13.06 -25.48
CA ALA A 563 -15.81 -12.45 -25.13
C ALA A 563 -16.74 -12.29 -26.35
N PHE A 564 -16.18 -12.04 -27.54
CA PHE A 564 -16.92 -11.92 -28.80
C PHE A 564 -17.06 -13.26 -29.56
N PHE A 565 -16.63 -14.38 -28.99
CA PHE A 565 -16.70 -15.72 -29.60
C PHE A 565 -16.02 -15.83 -30.99
N ILE A 566 -14.87 -15.19 -31.16
CA ILE A 566 -14.05 -15.19 -32.39
C ILE A 566 -12.83 -16.11 -32.19
N ASP A 567 -12.42 -16.83 -33.24
CA ASP A 567 -11.24 -17.71 -33.23
C ASP A 567 -9.99 -17.02 -32.63
N SER A 568 -9.18 -17.79 -31.90
CA SER A 568 -8.07 -17.28 -31.08
C SER A 568 -6.82 -16.84 -31.87
N VAL A 569 -6.78 -17.05 -33.19
CA VAL A 569 -5.62 -16.72 -34.04
C VAL A 569 -5.64 -15.25 -34.47
N PRO A 570 -4.68 -14.40 -34.06
CA PRO A 570 -4.67 -12.97 -34.42
C PRO A 570 -4.43 -12.76 -35.93
N ASN A 571 -4.97 -11.67 -36.47
CA ASN A 571 -4.78 -11.30 -37.87
C ASN A 571 -3.40 -10.64 -38.12
N PRO A 572 -2.95 -10.47 -39.38
CA PRO A 572 -1.63 -9.89 -39.66
C PRO A 572 -1.44 -8.45 -39.16
N GLU A 573 -2.49 -7.64 -39.15
CA GLU A 573 -2.45 -6.24 -38.70
C GLU A 573 -2.35 -6.16 -37.16
N GLU A 574 -3.05 -7.05 -36.43
CA GLU A 574 -2.92 -7.22 -34.98
C GLU A 574 -1.50 -7.68 -34.61
N GLN A 575 -0.91 -8.59 -35.39
CA GLN A 575 0.49 -9.00 -35.23
C GLN A 575 1.44 -7.82 -35.47
N GLU A 576 1.21 -7.01 -36.50
CA GLU A 576 2.03 -5.82 -36.81
C GLU A 576 1.93 -4.74 -35.72
N VAL A 577 0.76 -4.53 -35.10
CA VAL A 577 0.61 -3.64 -33.94
C VAL A 577 1.36 -4.17 -32.70
N VAL A 578 1.27 -5.48 -32.42
CA VAL A 578 2.00 -6.10 -31.31
C VAL A 578 3.51 -6.03 -31.55
N VAL A 579 3.98 -6.27 -32.77
CA VAL A 579 5.40 -6.11 -33.16
C VAL A 579 5.85 -4.66 -33.06
N THR A 580 5.04 -3.69 -33.48
CA THR A 580 5.39 -2.26 -33.41
C THR A 580 5.47 -1.75 -31.97
N GLN A 581 4.59 -2.22 -31.07
CA GLN A 581 4.73 -1.90 -29.64
C GLN A 581 5.86 -2.69 -28.95
N ALA A 582 6.14 -3.93 -29.34
CA ALA A 582 7.34 -4.64 -28.89
C ALA A 582 8.61 -3.88 -29.31
N GLN A 583 8.66 -3.33 -30.54
CA GLN A 583 9.74 -2.44 -31.01
C GLN A 583 9.81 -1.13 -30.22
N THR A 584 8.67 -0.61 -29.73
CA THR A 584 8.64 0.61 -28.90
C THR A 584 9.11 0.33 -27.46
N ALA A 585 8.79 -0.83 -26.89
CA ALA A 585 9.33 -1.26 -25.59
C ALA A 585 10.81 -1.71 -25.68
N HIS A 586 11.23 -2.17 -26.87
CA HIS A 586 12.64 -2.40 -27.22
C HIS A 586 13.49 -1.12 -27.30
N THR A 587 12.97 0.07 -26.98
CA THR A 587 13.82 1.23 -26.65
C THR A 587 14.48 1.11 -25.26
N ASN A 588 14.70 -0.12 -24.77
CA ASN A 588 15.54 -0.50 -23.65
C ASN A 588 17.06 -0.31 -23.92
N ARG A 589 17.44 0.66 -24.76
CA ARG A 589 18.83 1.12 -24.85
C ARG A 589 19.12 1.98 -23.62
N LEU A 590 19.81 1.38 -22.65
CA LEU A 590 20.46 2.09 -21.55
C LEU A 590 21.23 3.30 -22.11
N SER A 591 21.04 4.47 -21.52
CA SER A 591 21.90 5.62 -21.80
C SER A 591 23.34 5.32 -21.39
N ASP A 592 24.31 6.05 -21.95
CA ASP A 592 25.73 5.86 -21.63
C ASP A 592 26.01 5.96 -20.12
N SER A 593 25.24 6.79 -19.40
CA SER A 593 25.31 6.94 -17.94
C SER A 593 24.68 5.79 -17.15
N GLU A 594 23.65 5.13 -17.69
CA GLU A 594 23.06 3.94 -17.08
C GLU A 594 23.92 2.72 -17.37
N TYR A 595 24.43 2.57 -18.60
CA TYR A 595 25.37 1.52 -18.98
C TYR A 595 26.69 1.61 -18.20
N ALA A 596 27.27 2.81 -18.03
CA ALA A 596 28.49 2.99 -17.23
C ALA A 596 28.28 2.65 -15.74
N ARG A 597 27.13 3.03 -15.17
CA ARG A 597 26.76 2.68 -13.78
C ARG A 597 26.57 1.17 -13.64
N LEU A 598 25.79 0.55 -14.54
CA LEU A 598 25.53 -0.88 -14.54
C LEU A 598 26.81 -1.69 -14.71
N LYS A 599 27.71 -1.27 -15.61
CA LYS A 599 29.03 -1.88 -15.77
C LYS A 599 29.87 -1.78 -14.48
N SER A 600 29.96 -0.60 -13.87
CA SER A 600 30.69 -0.41 -12.60
C SER A 600 30.15 -1.31 -11.48
N VAL A 601 28.83 -1.52 -11.44
CA VAL A 601 28.19 -2.46 -10.52
C VAL A 601 28.54 -3.92 -10.86
N VAL A 602 28.44 -4.32 -12.13
CA VAL A 602 28.77 -5.67 -12.63
C VAL A 602 30.25 -6.02 -12.43
N ASP A 603 31.15 -5.07 -12.60
CA ASP A 603 32.59 -5.22 -12.34
C ASP A 603 32.91 -5.37 -10.83
N SER A 604 31.93 -5.10 -9.94
CA SER A 604 32.02 -5.29 -8.48
C SER A 604 31.37 -6.59 -7.97
N PHE A 605 30.89 -7.47 -8.85
CA PHE A 605 30.29 -8.75 -8.43
C PHE A 605 31.32 -9.67 -7.75
N PRO A 606 30.90 -10.47 -6.74
CA PRO A 606 31.79 -11.38 -6.06
C PRO A 606 32.27 -12.52 -7.00
N PRO A 607 33.41 -13.18 -6.71
CA PRO A 607 33.82 -14.37 -7.45
C PRO A 607 32.73 -15.45 -7.39
N ARG A 608 32.49 -16.16 -8.50
CA ARG A 608 31.41 -17.17 -8.60
C ARG A 608 31.29 -18.11 -7.39
N PRO A 609 32.34 -18.71 -6.81
CA PRO A 609 32.20 -19.59 -5.64
C PRO A 609 31.59 -18.90 -4.41
N VAL A 610 31.80 -17.58 -4.25
CA VAL A 610 31.20 -16.77 -3.18
C VAL A 610 29.73 -16.46 -3.49
N ALA A 611 29.39 -16.21 -4.76
CA ALA A 611 28.00 -16.05 -5.19
C ALA A 611 27.19 -17.35 -5.00
N ASP A 612 27.70 -18.48 -5.52
CA ASP A 612 27.09 -19.81 -5.42
C ASP A 612 26.91 -20.22 -3.93
N PHE A 613 27.87 -19.86 -3.06
CA PHE A 613 27.74 -19.99 -1.61
C PHE A 613 26.62 -19.12 -1.04
N LEU A 614 26.64 -17.80 -1.23
CA LEU A 614 25.64 -16.88 -0.67
C LEU A 614 24.21 -17.22 -1.11
N VAL A 615 24.04 -17.66 -2.36
CA VAL A 615 22.75 -18.17 -2.88
C VAL A 615 22.34 -19.45 -2.15
N SER A 616 23.25 -20.43 -2.00
CA SER A 616 22.94 -21.66 -1.26
C SER A 616 22.64 -21.41 0.22
N VAL A 617 23.28 -20.43 0.84
CA VAL A 617 23.04 -20.03 2.24
C VAL A 617 21.68 -19.36 2.37
N CYS A 618 21.34 -18.43 1.46
CA CYS A 618 20.03 -17.78 1.46
C CYS A 618 18.89 -18.77 1.21
N ILE A 619 19.05 -19.72 0.28
CA ILE A 619 18.04 -20.75 -0.01
C ILE A 619 17.83 -21.71 1.17
N ARG A 620 18.87 -21.99 1.97
CA ARG A 620 18.78 -22.93 3.11
C ARG A 620 18.25 -22.31 4.40
N HIS A 621 18.55 -21.03 4.66
CA HIS A 621 18.29 -20.38 5.95
C HIS A 621 17.45 -19.10 5.87
N GLY A 622 17.47 -18.41 4.71
CA GLY A 622 16.77 -17.15 4.49
C GLY A 622 15.42 -17.30 3.79
N VAL A 623 15.25 -18.33 2.95
CA VAL A 623 13.93 -18.77 2.47
C VAL A 623 13.24 -19.49 3.63
N ASP A 624 12.17 -18.87 4.11
CA ASP A 624 11.38 -19.31 5.26
C ASP A 624 9.96 -19.63 4.78
N ILE A 625 8.95 -19.03 5.39
CA ILE A 625 7.55 -19.12 4.98
C ILE A 625 7.28 -18.38 3.65
N PHE A 626 8.15 -17.45 3.25
CA PHE A 626 7.93 -16.62 2.06
C PHE A 626 8.59 -17.18 0.80
N PHE A 627 7.84 -17.20 -0.30
CA PHE A 627 8.37 -17.39 -1.65
C PHE A 627 8.90 -16.05 -2.20
N TYR A 628 10.20 -15.97 -2.47
CA TYR A 628 10.84 -14.79 -3.05
C TYR A 628 11.01 -14.89 -4.58
N PHE A 629 11.40 -16.07 -5.06
CA PHE A 629 11.76 -16.36 -6.45
C PHE A 629 11.71 -17.87 -6.68
N ASP A 630 11.61 -18.29 -7.94
CA ASP A 630 11.91 -19.66 -8.32
C ASP A 630 13.40 -19.94 -8.10
N GLN A 631 13.69 -20.89 -7.22
CA GLN A 631 15.05 -21.23 -6.81
C GLN A 631 15.85 -21.83 -7.96
N ALA A 632 15.25 -22.64 -8.83
CA ALA A 632 15.96 -23.23 -9.97
C ALA A 632 16.33 -22.17 -11.01
N GLN A 633 15.36 -21.35 -11.41
CA GLN A 633 15.57 -20.26 -12.36
C GLN A 633 16.67 -19.30 -11.88
N ILE A 634 16.64 -18.81 -10.63
CA ILE A 634 17.64 -17.82 -10.19
C ILE A 634 19.05 -18.42 -10.11
N MET A 635 19.18 -19.72 -9.79
CA MET A 635 20.48 -20.41 -9.79
C MET A 635 21.04 -20.57 -11.20
N ASP A 636 20.20 -20.90 -12.19
CA ASP A 636 20.65 -21.01 -13.59
C ASP A 636 20.96 -19.63 -14.19
N GLU A 637 20.12 -18.61 -13.95
CA GLU A 637 20.41 -17.23 -14.38
C GLU A 637 21.73 -16.70 -13.80
N ILE A 638 22.03 -17.00 -12.52
CA ILE A 638 23.33 -16.68 -11.91
C ILE A 638 24.47 -17.49 -12.56
N ALA A 639 24.26 -18.78 -12.86
CA ALA A 639 25.26 -19.57 -13.59
C ALA A 639 25.54 -18.98 -14.99
N GLN A 640 24.51 -18.64 -15.76
CA GLN A 640 24.59 -18.00 -17.07
C GLN A 640 25.32 -16.64 -17.02
N PHE A 641 25.03 -15.81 -16.00
CA PHE A 641 25.69 -14.52 -15.80
C PHE A 641 27.22 -14.66 -15.61
N TYR A 642 27.68 -15.72 -14.95
CA TYR A 642 29.12 -15.98 -14.74
C TYR A 642 29.79 -16.79 -15.86
N THR A 643 29.06 -17.63 -16.61
CA THR A 643 29.65 -18.44 -17.71
C THR A 643 29.71 -17.69 -19.03
N SER A 644 28.76 -16.78 -19.32
CA SER A 644 28.69 -16.06 -20.58
C SER A 644 28.88 -14.55 -20.39
N SER A 645 30.03 -14.04 -20.83
CA SER A 645 30.33 -12.60 -20.85
C SER A 645 29.43 -11.79 -21.78
N SER A 646 28.69 -12.44 -22.68
CA SER A 646 27.68 -11.84 -23.57
C SER A 646 26.23 -12.11 -23.13
N SER A 647 26.00 -12.70 -21.95
CA SER A 647 24.64 -12.93 -21.43
C SER A 647 23.87 -11.62 -21.27
N PRO A 648 22.61 -11.52 -21.73
CA PRO A 648 21.79 -10.32 -21.57
C PRO A 648 21.54 -9.97 -20.09
N LEU A 649 21.66 -10.95 -19.18
CA LEU A 649 21.60 -10.75 -17.73
C LEU A 649 22.71 -9.82 -17.22
N ARG A 650 23.85 -9.73 -17.91
CA ARG A 650 24.92 -8.74 -17.61
C ARG A 650 24.55 -7.30 -18.01
N THR A 651 23.38 -7.11 -18.62
CA THR A 651 22.83 -5.82 -19.04
C THR A 651 21.40 -5.56 -18.55
N ASP A 652 20.84 -6.42 -17.69
CA ASP A 652 19.51 -6.20 -17.08
C ASP A 652 19.63 -5.64 -15.64
N PRO A 653 19.27 -4.37 -15.39
CA PRO A 653 19.28 -3.81 -14.04
C PRO A 653 18.37 -4.56 -13.05
N SER A 654 17.28 -5.17 -13.52
CA SER A 654 16.33 -5.90 -12.68
C SER A 654 16.96 -7.17 -12.11
N PHE A 655 17.55 -8.01 -12.95
CA PHE A 655 18.34 -9.18 -12.53
C PHE A 655 19.55 -8.79 -11.67
N ILE A 656 20.34 -7.79 -12.10
CA ILE A 656 21.58 -7.42 -11.40
C ILE A 656 21.29 -6.91 -9.98
N CYS A 657 20.23 -6.10 -9.81
CA CYS A 657 19.79 -5.65 -8.50
C CYS A 657 19.18 -6.79 -7.65
N LEU A 658 18.44 -7.71 -8.27
CA LEU A 658 17.91 -8.92 -7.60
C LEU A 658 19.04 -9.81 -7.07
N ALA A 659 20.06 -10.09 -7.88
CA ALA A 659 21.21 -10.90 -7.49
C ALA A 659 22.01 -10.26 -6.34
N LEU A 660 22.23 -8.94 -6.38
CA LEU A 660 22.88 -8.21 -5.29
C LEU A 660 22.03 -8.19 -4.00
N GLY A 661 20.70 -8.05 -4.11
CA GLY A 661 19.78 -8.20 -2.98
C GLY A 661 19.81 -9.59 -2.36
N LEU A 662 19.92 -10.63 -3.19
CA LEU A 662 20.09 -12.03 -2.78
C LEU A 662 21.44 -12.29 -2.09
N PHE A 663 22.54 -11.71 -2.59
CA PHE A 663 23.85 -11.78 -1.92
C PHE A 663 23.85 -11.02 -0.58
N ALA A 664 23.19 -9.86 -0.51
CA ALA A 664 23.02 -9.10 0.73
C ALA A 664 22.22 -9.92 1.77
N LEU A 665 21.06 -10.45 1.39
CA LEU A 665 20.22 -11.26 2.29
C LEU A 665 20.92 -12.57 2.70
N GLY A 666 21.59 -13.26 1.78
CA GLY A 666 22.36 -14.48 2.09
C GLY A 666 23.48 -14.24 3.10
N SER A 667 24.10 -13.06 3.07
CA SER A 667 25.17 -12.68 4.02
C SER A 667 24.69 -12.66 5.48
N ASN A 668 23.42 -12.32 5.74
CA ASN A 668 22.85 -12.30 7.09
C ASN A 668 22.80 -13.69 7.75
N TRP A 669 22.84 -14.77 6.95
CA TRP A 669 22.70 -16.15 7.44
C TRP A 669 24.03 -16.94 7.42
N THR A 670 25.12 -16.37 6.89
CA THR A 670 26.44 -17.04 6.88
C THR A 670 26.97 -17.45 8.25
N PRO A 671 26.62 -16.81 9.40
CA PRO A 671 27.04 -17.30 10.72
C PRO A 671 26.52 -18.71 11.07
N LEU A 672 25.40 -19.16 10.48
CA LEU A 672 24.84 -20.51 10.71
C LEU A 672 25.61 -21.62 9.97
N GLU A 673 26.41 -21.24 8.97
CA GLU A 673 27.20 -22.16 8.13
C GLU A 673 28.69 -22.14 8.49
N ARG A 674 29.06 -21.43 9.57
CA ARG A 674 30.43 -21.27 10.00
C ARG A 674 30.94 -22.55 10.70
N PRO A 675 32.08 -23.14 10.25
CA PRO A 675 32.74 -24.21 10.99
C PRO A 675 33.20 -23.74 12.38
N ILE A 676 33.03 -24.61 13.39
CA ILE A 676 33.28 -24.31 14.81
C ILE A 676 34.70 -23.77 15.03
N ASP A 677 35.70 -24.37 14.39
CA ASP A 677 37.12 -24.03 14.56
C ASP A 677 37.60 -22.88 13.66
N SER A 678 36.72 -22.27 12.85
CA SER A 678 37.08 -21.17 11.96
C SER A 678 37.27 -19.86 12.76
N PRO A 679 38.34 -19.08 12.53
CA PRO A 679 38.56 -17.82 13.26
C PRO A 679 37.45 -16.78 13.01
N LEU A 680 37.29 -15.84 13.94
CA LEU A 680 36.47 -14.66 13.71
C LEU A 680 37.09 -13.81 12.59
N PRO A 681 36.29 -13.25 11.65
CA PRO A 681 36.80 -12.28 10.69
C PRO A 681 37.49 -11.10 11.40
N HIS A 682 38.60 -10.61 10.83
CA HIS A 682 39.29 -9.45 11.37
C HIS A 682 38.59 -8.15 10.94
N GLY A 683 37.66 -7.70 11.77
CA GLY A 683 36.90 -6.47 11.62
C GLY A 683 35.87 -6.32 12.74
N ASP A 684 35.07 -5.27 12.67
CA ASP A 684 33.79 -5.23 13.40
C ASP A 684 32.83 -6.27 12.77
N ASP A 685 31.98 -6.94 13.56
CA ASP A 685 31.09 -8.05 13.12
C ASP A 685 29.84 -7.49 12.39
N SER A 686 30.01 -6.36 11.69
CA SER A 686 28.96 -5.47 11.21
C SER A 686 28.58 -5.79 9.76
N ASP A 687 27.37 -6.35 9.58
CA ASP A 687 26.60 -6.30 8.33
C ASP A 687 27.41 -6.55 7.04
N LEU A 688 27.85 -7.80 6.86
CA LEU A 688 28.62 -8.23 5.68
C LEU A 688 27.85 -8.04 4.36
N GLY A 689 26.51 -8.04 4.39
CA GLY A 689 25.66 -7.83 3.22
C GLY A 689 25.72 -6.40 2.66
N ARG A 690 26.20 -5.44 3.45
CA ARG A 690 26.18 -4.00 3.14
C ARG A 690 26.92 -3.62 1.87
N VAL A 691 27.94 -4.39 1.49
CA VAL A 691 28.68 -4.16 0.23
C VAL A 691 27.79 -4.42 -0.98
N PHE A 692 27.00 -5.50 -0.98
CA PHE A 692 26.09 -5.83 -2.07
C PHE A 692 24.86 -4.91 -2.06
N PHE A 693 24.30 -4.61 -0.88
CA PHE A 693 23.20 -3.65 -0.74
C PHE A 693 23.55 -2.27 -1.31
N ARG A 694 24.75 -1.75 -1.00
CA ARG A 694 25.23 -0.46 -1.54
C ARG A 694 25.27 -0.44 -3.06
N GLN A 695 25.65 -1.54 -3.70
CA GLN A 695 25.66 -1.65 -5.17
C GLN A 695 24.25 -1.81 -5.75
N ALA A 696 23.37 -2.59 -5.10
CA ALA A 696 21.96 -2.72 -5.48
C ALA A 696 21.24 -1.36 -5.44
N LYS A 697 21.51 -0.56 -4.41
CA LYS A 697 20.96 0.80 -4.24
C LYS A 697 21.28 1.73 -5.41
N LEU A 698 22.42 1.58 -6.07
CA LEU A 698 22.77 2.37 -7.27
C LEU A 698 21.93 2.04 -8.50
N LEU A 699 21.27 0.87 -8.52
CA LEU A 699 20.39 0.42 -9.61
C LEU A 699 18.89 0.62 -9.32
N ILE A 700 18.53 1.05 -8.11
CA ILE A 700 17.15 1.35 -7.74
C ILE A 700 16.46 2.34 -8.71
N PRO A 701 17.12 3.42 -9.20
CA PRO A 701 16.58 4.26 -10.26
C PRO A 701 16.10 3.49 -11.50
N ASP A 702 16.93 2.56 -11.99
CA ASP A 702 16.67 1.76 -13.18
C ASP A 702 15.56 0.71 -12.93
N VAL A 703 15.66 0.01 -11.81
CA VAL A 703 14.70 -0.99 -11.33
C VAL A 703 13.29 -0.41 -11.15
N ILE A 704 13.19 0.87 -10.79
CA ILE A 704 11.90 1.52 -10.54
C ILE A 704 11.12 1.78 -11.83
N GLU A 705 11.77 2.21 -12.90
CA GLU A 705 11.11 2.46 -14.19
C GLU A 705 10.69 1.16 -14.90
N ARG A 706 11.38 0.04 -14.66
CA ARG A 706 11.11 -1.26 -15.29
C ARG A 706 9.87 -1.94 -14.69
N THR A 707 9.08 -2.62 -15.54
CA THR A 707 7.85 -3.33 -15.12
C THR A 707 7.97 -4.82 -15.42
N ASP A 708 8.74 -5.51 -14.59
CA ASP A 708 9.00 -6.95 -14.64
C ASP A 708 8.99 -7.57 -13.21
N LEU A 709 9.00 -8.91 -13.11
CA LEU A 709 8.99 -9.61 -11.82
C LEU A 709 10.29 -9.41 -11.03
N LYS A 710 11.45 -9.45 -11.69
CA LYS A 710 12.76 -9.29 -11.03
C LYS A 710 12.87 -7.94 -10.32
N ALA A 711 12.30 -6.89 -10.89
CA ALA A 711 12.24 -5.55 -10.30
C ALA A 711 11.30 -5.46 -9.06
N ILE A 712 10.27 -6.31 -8.98
CA ILE A 712 9.42 -6.45 -7.79
C ILE A 712 10.20 -7.21 -6.70
N GLN A 713 10.83 -8.32 -7.09
CA GLN A 713 11.60 -9.20 -6.21
C GLN A 713 12.83 -8.49 -5.62
N ALA A 714 13.54 -7.67 -6.40
CA ALA A 714 14.67 -6.87 -5.94
C ALA A 714 14.25 -5.90 -4.82
N CYS A 715 13.18 -5.13 -5.03
CA CYS A 715 12.63 -4.25 -3.99
C CYS A 715 12.21 -5.04 -2.73
N PHE A 716 11.66 -6.24 -2.91
CA PHE A 716 11.20 -7.10 -1.81
C PHE A 716 12.40 -7.59 -0.97
N LEU A 717 13.42 -8.18 -1.60
CA LEU A 717 14.64 -8.65 -0.91
C LEU A 717 15.39 -7.54 -0.21
N LEU A 718 15.52 -6.36 -0.82
CA LEU A 718 16.19 -5.21 -0.20
C LEU A 718 15.40 -4.69 1.02
N GLY A 719 14.06 -4.69 0.95
CA GLY A 719 13.21 -4.41 2.11
C GLY A 719 13.42 -5.41 3.25
N ILE A 720 13.49 -6.71 2.95
CA ILE A 720 13.72 -7.80 3.93
C ILE A 720 15.10 -7.69 4.57
N TYR A 721 16.15 -7.51 3.77
CA TYR A 721 17.53 -7.38 4.24
C TYR A 721 17.71 -6.19 5.20
N LEU A 722 16.96 -5.10 5.02
CA LEU A 722 16.97 -3.93 5.92
C LEU A 722 16.20 -4.13 7.24
N MET A 723 15.34 -5.16 7.37
CA MET A 723 14.53 -5.37 8.58
C MET A 723 15.36 -5.57 9.87
N PRO A 724 16.41 -6.43 9.93
CA PRO A 724 17.24 -6.61 11.13
C PRO A 724 18.27 -5.49 11.36
N LEU A 725 18.39 -4.55 10.42
CA LEU A 725 19.25 -3.39 10.56
C LEU A 725 18.43 -2.26 11.23
N ASN A 726 19.10 -1.26 11.81
CA ASN A 726 18.43 -0.12 12.46
C ASN A 726 17.90 0.88 11.42
N ALA A 727 17.08 0.38 10.49
CA ALA A 727 16.62 1.03 9.27
C ALA A 727 15.17 0.61 8.90
N ALA A 728 14.32 0.34 9.90
CA ALA A 728 12.94 -0.11 9.69
C ALA A 728 12.10 0.85 8.82
N GLY A 729 12.36 2.17 8.87
CA GLY A 729 11.74 3.14 7.96
C GLY A 729 12.12 2.88 6.49
N SER A 730 13.41 2.70 6.20
CA SER A 730 13.92 2.29 4.89
C SER A 730 13.33 0.97 4.43
N SER A 731 13.31 -0.04 5.31
CA SER A 731 12.68 -1.34 5.03
C SER A 731 11.21 -1.20 4.61
N TYR A 732 10.43 -0.38 5.33
CA TYR A 732 9.02 -0.10 5.02
C TYR A 732 8.83 0.63 3.68
N VAL A 733 9.77 1.50 3.28
CA VAL A 733 9.78 2.14 1.95
C VAL A 733 10.02 1.11 0.83
N TYR A 734 11.06 0.27 0.93
CA TYR A 734 11.34 -0.76 -0.08
C TYR A 734 10.24 -1.84 -0.15
N MET A 735 9.70 -2.27 1.01
CA MET A 735 8.55 -3.16 1.10
C MET A 735 7.31 -2.55 0.42
N GLY A 736 7.07 -1.26 0.65
CA GLY A 736 6.02 -0.49 -0.02
C GLY A 736 6.25 -0.37 -1.54
N MET A 737 7.49 -0.19 -1.98
CA MET A 737 7.84 -0.17 -3.41
C MET A 737 7.56 -1.52 -4.07
N ALA A 738 7.93 -2.63 -3.42
CA ALA A 738 7.61 -3.98 -3.89
C ALA A 738 6.09 -4.18 -4.03
N LEU A 739 5.31 -3.83 -2.99
CA LEU A 739 3.85 -3.91 -3.03
C LEU A 739 3.23 -3.00 -4.11
N ARG A 740 3.71 -1.76 -4.28
CA ARG A 740 3.22 -0.86 -5.33
C ARG A 740 3.54 -1.34 -6.74
N LYS A 741 4.72 -1.94 -6.96
CA LYS A 741 5.07 -2.55 -8.25
C LYS A 741 4.26 -3.84 -8.49
N ALA A 742 4.02 -4.66 -7.47
CA ALA A 742 3.14 -5.83 -7.54
C ALA A 742 1.68 -5.47 -7.88
N LEU A 743 1.14 -4.42 -7.27
CA LEU A 743 -0.18 -3.86 -7.61
C LEU A 743 -0.20 -3.32 -9.05
N ALA A 744 0.80 -2.54 -9.46
CA ALA A 744 0.90 -1.98 -10.81
C ALA A 744 1.21 -3.02 -11.90
N PHE A 745 1.62 -4.23 -11.52
CA PHE A 745 1.79 -5.41 -12.38
C PHE A 745 0.64 -6.43 -12.21
N ASP A 746 -0.44 -5.99 -11.54
CA ASP A 746 -1.72 -6.66 -11.37
C ASP A 746 -1.66 -8.04 -10.67
N LEU A 747 -0.59 -8.32 -9.91
CA LEU A 747 -0.36 -9.59 -9.19
C LEU A 747 -1.42 -9.94 -8.12
N HIS A 748 -2.26 -8.97 -7.75
CA HIS A 748 -3.35 -9.11 -6.79
C HIS A 748 -4.66 -9.62 -7.41
N GLN A 749 -4.71 -9.78 -8.74
CA GLN A 749 -5.84 -10.29 -9.50
C GLN A 749 -5.52 -11.64 -10.13
N SER A 750 -6.55 -12.44 -10.41
CA SER A 750 -6.36 -13.68 -11.18
C SER A 750 -5.84 -13.36 -12.58
N PRO A 751 -4.78 -14.05 -13.06
CA PRO A 751 -4.21 -13.79 -14.38
C PRO A 751 -5.02 -14.51 -15.48
N ASP A 752 -6.16 -13.94 -15.87
CA ASP A 752 -7.01 -14.41 -17.00
C ASP A 752 -6.36 -14.13 -18.39
N ASP A 753 -5.04 -14.29 -18.50
CA ASP A 753 -4.29 -14.26 -19.75
C ASP A 753 -3.89 -15.69 -20.12
N GLN A 754 -4.35 -16.15 -21.29
CA GLN A 754 -4.04 -17.47 -21.82
C GLN A 754 -2.60 -17.60 -22.32
N MET A 755 -1.89 -16.47 -22.52
CA MET A 755 -0.49 -16.45 -22.98
C MET A 755 0.52 -16.62 -21.84
N ILE A 756 0.08 -16.69 -20.58
CA ILE A 756 0.91 -17.14 -19.46
C ILE A 756 0.73 -18.65 -19.29
N ASP A 757 1.81 -19.42 -19.17
CA ASP A 757 1.73 -20.79 -18.66
C ASP A 757 1.35 -20.81 -17.16
N ASP A 758 0.90 -21.96 -16.66
CA ASP A 758 0.41 -22.07 -15.28
C ASP A 758 1.53 -22.04 -14.22
N ARG A 759 2.79 -22.27 -14.60
CA ARG A 759 3.97 -22.18 -13.71
C ARG A 759 4.25 -20.71 -13.36
N GLU A 760 4.29 -19.84 -14.35
CA GLU A 760 4.43 -18.39 -14.19
C GLU A 760 3.20 -17.74 -13.54
N LYS A 761 1.97 -18.27 -13.76
CA LYS A 761 0.79 -17.87 -12.96
C LYS A 761 0.95 -18.19 -11.47
N GLU A 762 1.47 -19.38 -11.13
CA GLU A 762 1.69 -19.77 -9.73
C GLU A 762 2.89 -19.01 -9.11
N ILE A 763 3.97 -18.76 -9.84
CA ILE A 763 5.08 -17.87 -9.39
C ILE A 763 4.54 -16.48 -9.01
N ARG A 764 3.66 -15.91 -9.85
CA ARG A 764 2.97 -14.64 -9.60
C ARG A 764 2.08 -14.69 -8.36
N CYS A 765 1.33 -15.77 -8.19
CA CYS A 765 0.49 -16.02 -7.01
C CYS A 765 1.32 -16.08 -5.72
N ARG A 766 2.36 -16.92 -5.70
CA ARG A 766 3.26 -17.08 -4.54
C ARG A 766 3.99 -15.78 -4.23
N LEU A 767 4.47 -15.03 -5.22
CA LEU A 767 5.10 -13.73 -4.98
C LEU A 767 4.11 -12.71 -4.37
N TRP A 768 2.87 -12.64 -4.87
CA TRP A 768 1.84 -11.78 -4.29
C TRP A 768 1.58 -12.11 -2.82
N TRP A 769 1.32 -13.39 -2.50
CA TRP A 769 0.98 -13.78 -1.13
C TRP A 769 2.15 -13.61 -0.16
N SER A 770 3.40 -13.71 -0.61
CA SER A 770 4.56 -13.32 0.19
C SER A 770 4.57 -11.82 0.52
N ILE A 771 4.47 -10.96 -0.49
CA ILE A 771 4.52 -9.50 -0.32
C ILE A 771 3.34 -9.02 0.54
N TYR A 772 2.13 -9.51 0.26
CA TYR A 772 0.95 -9.22 1.07
C TYR A 772 1.12 -9.66 2.52
N SER A 773 1.53 -10.90 2.75
CA SER A 773 1.58 -11.46 4.11
C SER A 773 2.69 -10.85 4.96
N LEU A 774 3.85 -10.50 4.36
CA LEU A 774 4.91 -9.79 5.07
C LEU A 774 4.58 -8.30 5.28
N GLU A 775 3.87 -7.63 4.35
CA GLU A 775 3.35 -6.28 4.58
C GLU A 775 2.31 -6.27 5.70
N ARG A 776 1.36 -7.22 5.73
CA ARG A 776 0.43 -7.41 6.86
C ARG A 776 1.18 -7.61 8.17
N CYS A 777 2.14 -8.53 8.21
CA CYS A 777 2.86 -8.84 9.44
C CYS A 777 3.66 -7.63 9.96
N THR A 778 4.31 -6.89 9.06
CA THR A 778 5.10 -5.70 9.38
C THR A 778 4.22 -4.55 9.82
N THR A 779 3.10 -4.31 9.13
CA THR A 779 2.14 -3.24 9.48
C THR A 779 1.50 -3.47 10.85
N LEU A 780 1.09 -4.70 11.16
CA LEU A 780 0.58 -5.07 12.48
C LEU A 780 1.62 -4.93 13.60
N LYS A 781 2.88 -5.31 13.35
CA LYS A 781 3.97 -5.24 14.35
C LYS A 781 4.37 -3.80 14.68
N LEU A 782 4.40 -2.93 13.68
CA LEU A 782 4.76 -1.51 13.80
C LEU A 782 3.54 -0.59 14.04
N ASN A 783 2.33 -1.15 14.23
CA ASN A 783 1.04 -0.42 14.33
C ASN A 783 0.83 0.63 13.21
N ARG A 784 1.30 0.29 12.01
CA ARG A 784 1.29 1.09 10.79
C ARG A 784 0.03 0.77 9.97
N PRO A 785 -0.73 1.73 9.40
CA PRO A 785 -1.74 1.46 8.37
C PRO A 785 -1.31 0.46 7.30
N ARG A 786 -2.25 -0.44 7.01
CA ARG A 786 -2.22 -1.37 5.88
C ARG A 786 -2.40 -0.63 4.55
N SER A 787 -1.68 -1.05 3.51
CA SER A 787 -1.62 -0.36 2.22
C SER A 787 -2.63 -0.87 1.17
N VAL A 788 -3.35 -1.95 1.47
CA VAL A 788 -4.30 -2.65 0.58
C VAL A 788 -5.40 -3.29 1.42
N PRO A 789 -6.70 -3.09 1.14
CA PRO A 789 -7.77 -3.86 1.80
C PRO A 789 -7.91 -5.26 1.18
N ALA A 790 -8.18 -6.31 1.98
CA ALA A 790 -8.30 -7.68 1.45
C ALA A 790 -9.43 -7.86 0.42
N ASN A 791 -10.46 -7.01 0.43
CA ASN A 791 -11.61 -7.10 -0.47
C ASN A 791 -11.34 -6.72 -1.94
N ILE A 792 -10.13 -6.28 -2.30
CA ILE A 792 -9.72 -6.10 -3.71
C ILE A 792 -8.82 -7.24 -4.23
N ILE A 793 -8.52 -8.25 -3.41
CA ILE A 793 -7.65 -9.37 -3.80
C ILE A 793 -8.51 -10.40 -4.54
N GLY A 794 -8.34 -10.47 -5.86
CA GLY A 794 -9.05 -11.39 -6.75
C GLY A 794 -8.23 -12.61 -7.19
N ILE A 795 -6.99 -12.75 -6.71
CA ILE A 795 -6.16 -13.94 -6.91
C ILE A 795 -6.42 -14.96 -5.77
N PRO A 796 -6.60 -16.27 -6.07
CA PRO A 796 -6.75 -17.29 -5.04
C PRO A 796 -5.47 -17.47 -4.20
N LEU A 797 -5.55 -18.24 -3.11
CA LEU A 797 -4.37 -18.71 -2.38
C LEU A 797 -3.45 -19.57 -3.28
N PRO A 798 -2.16 -19.70 -2.96
CA PRO A 798 -1.22 -20.56 -3.70
C PRO A 798 -1.67 -22.02 -3.78
N SER A 799 -1.16 -22.74 -4.78
CA SER A 799 -1.59 -24.10 -5.12
C SER A 799 -0.43 -25.05 -5.48
N PRO A 800 -0.58 -26.38 -5.30
CA PRO A 800 0.42 -27.34 -5.73
C PRO A 800 0.62 -27.32 -7.24
N MET A 801 1.87 -27.10 -7.65
CA MET A 801 2.30 -26.94 -9.04
C MET A 801 3.53 -27.83 -9.28
N PRO A 802 3.36 -29.10 -9.68
CA PRO A 802 4.45 -30.08 -9.72
C PRO A 802 5.62 -29.74 -10.65
N SER A 803 5.44 -28.80 -11.58
CA SER A 803 6.48 -28.24 -12.47
C SER A 803 7.26 -27.06 -11.85
N LEU A 804 6.86 -26.57 -10.67
CA LEU A 804 7.57 -25.56 -9.89
C LEU A 804 8.11 -26.16 -8.59
N ASP A 805 7.29 -26.98 -7.90
CA ASP A 805 7.60 -27.52 -6.57
C ASP A 805 8.85 -28.41 -6.58
N ARG A 806 8.93 -29.35 -7.54
CA ARG A 806 10.07 -30.28 -7.71
C ARG A 806 11.41 -29.60 -7.96
N ASP A 807 11.38 -28.37 -8.45
CA ASP A 807 12.57 -27.58 -8.79
C ASP A 807 13.09 -26.78 -7.58
N GLN A 808 12.30 -26.68 -6.50
CA GLN A 808 12.71 -25.96 -5.30
C GLN A 808 13.62 -26.83 -4.43
N LYS A 809 14.76 -26.29 -4.00
CA LYS A 809 15.63 -26.91 -2.99
C LYS A 809 15.02 -26.82 -1.58
N PHE A 810 14.12 -25.88 -1.37
CA PHE A 810 13.32 -25.73 -0.17
C PHE A 810 11.85 -25.49 -0.54
N GLU A 811 11.02 -26.53 -0.39
CA GLU A 811 9.57 -26.46 -0.59
C GLU A 811 8.86 -25.83 0.63
N ASN A 812 8.29 -24.64 0.44
CA ASN A 812 7.57 -23.89 1.49
C ASN A 812 6.09 -23.58 1.18
N LEU A 813 5.51 -24.16 0.13
CA LEU A 813 4.12 -23.91 -0.30
C LEU A 813 3.08 -24.00 0.82
N GLU A 814 2.99 -25.15 1.52
CA GLU A 814 1.96 -25.36 2.55
C GLU A 814 2.19 -24.47 3.79
N LEU A 815 3.45 -24.13 4.09
CA LEU A 815 3.79 -23.14 5.12
C LEU A 815 3.28 -21.74 4.71
N GLN A 816 3.49 -21.37 3.45
CA GLN A 816 3.01 -20.10 2.89
C GLN A 816 1.48 -20.01 2.90
N ILE A 817 0.78 -21.08 2.48
CA ILE A 817 -0.68 -21.18 2.52
C ILE A 817 -1.21 -21.05 3.95
N ALA A 818 -0.61 -21.77 4.90
CA ALA A 818 -0.97 -21.67 6.32
C ALA A 818 -0.78 -20.23 6.84
N TYR A 819 0.31 -19.57 6.49
CA TYR A 819 0.61 -18.21 6.94
C TYR A 819 -0.28 -17.13 6.30
N ALA A 820 -0.55 -17.24 5.00
CA ALA A 820 -1.51 -16.37 4.31
C ALA A 820 -2.91 -16.47 4.95
N ARG A 821 -3.37 -17.69 5.29
CA ARG A 821 -4.60 -17.91 6.06
C ARG A 821 -4.57 -17.23 7.43
N LEU A 822 -3.43 -17.25 8.15
CA LEU A 822 -3.27 -16.57 9.44
C LEU A 822 -3.34 -15.04 9.30
N MET A 823 -2.70 -14.47 8.27
CA MET A 823 -2.72 -13.03 8.01
C MET A 823 -4.11 -12.55 7.58
N LEU A 824 -4.90 -13.36 6.86
CA LEU A 824 -6.29 -13.05 6.52
C LEU A 824 -7.21 -12.97 7.75
N ILE A 825 -7.03 -13.88 8.73
CA ILE A 825 -7.76 -13.83 10.01
C ILE A 825 -7.44 -12.53 10.77
N LEU A 826 -6.16 -12.13 10.80
CA LEU A 826 -5.73 -10.88 11.46
C LEU A 826 -6.19 -9.61 10.74
N ASP A 827 -6.16 -9.58 9.40
CA ASP A 827 -6.62 -8.42 8.62
C ASP A 827 -8.12 -8.17 8.80
N GLY A 828 -8.93 -9.24 8.83
CA GLY A 828 -10.38 -9.15 9.08
C GLY A 828 -10.75 -8.59 10.45
N TYR A 829 -10.00 -8.95 11.51
CA TYR A 829 -10.16 -8.35 12.84
C TYR A 829 -9.69 -6.90 12.88
N SER A 830 -8.60 -6.58 12.19
CA SER A 830 -8.04 -5.22 12.14
C SER A 830 -9.00 -4.22 11.48
N ASP A 831 -9.74 -4.65 10.45
CA ASP A 831 -10.79 -3.83 9.82
C ASP A 831 -11.91 -3.43 10.79
N SER A 832 -12.25 -4.30 11.75
CA SER A 832 -13.29 -4.03 12.76
C SER A 832 -12.79 -3.28 14.00
N THR A 833 -11.48 -3.05 14.11
CA THR A 833 -10.83 -2.47 15.32
C THR A 833 -10.29 -1.05 15.04
N SER A 834 -10.75 -0.41 13.96
CA SER A 834 -10.44 0.99 13.62
C SER A 834 -11.31 1.95 14.45
N TRP A 835 -10.90 2.22 15.70
CA TRP A 835 -11.61 3.07 16.66
C TRP A 835 -11.88 4.51 16.20
N LEU A 836 -11.28 4.96 15.09
CA LEU A 836 -11.47 6.29 14.50
C LEU A 836 -12.77 6.42 13.68
N THR A 837 -13.43 5.30 13.31
CA THR A 837 -14.68 5.33 12.53
C THR A 837 -15.86 4.86 13.39
N ASN A 838 -16.76 5.78 13.73
CA ASN A 838 -18.00 5.55 14.51
C ASN A 838 -19.06 4.66 13.81
N SER A 839 -18.68 3.87 12.81
CA SER A 839 -19.57 3.13 11.91
C SER A 839 -19.03 1.74 11.57
N SER A 840 -18.88 0.89 12.59
CA SER A 840 -18.68 -0.55 12.45
C SER A 840 -19.16 -1.27 13.70
N THR A 841 -19.86 -2.39 13.54
CA THR A 841 -20.13 -3.31 14.64
C THR A 841 -18.81 -3.95 15.10
N PRO A 842 -18.47 -3.95 16.40
CA PRO A 842 -17.27 -4.63 16.87
C PRO A 842 -17.27 -6.11 16.48
N THR A 843 -16.19 -6.61 15.88
CA THR A 843 -16.03 -8.05 15.65
C THR A 843 -15.93 -8.74 17.01
N ASP A 844 -16.81 -9.72 17.24
CA ASP A 844 -16.84 -10.53 18.45
C ASP A 844 -15.44 -11.14 18.72
N PRO A 845 -14.78 -10.81 19.84
CA PRO A 845 -13.48 -11.37 20.17
C PRO A 845 -13.49 -12.89 20.36
N ASN A 846 -14.65 -13.52 20.56
CA ASN A 846 -14.77 -14.98 20.61
C ASN A 846 -14.70 -15.61 19.22
N LYS A 847 -15.18 -14.91 18.17
CA LYS A 847 -15.08 -15.36 16.77
C LYS A 847 -13.62 -15.52 16.34
N ILE A 848 -12.78 -14.49 16.46
CA ILE A 848 -11.35 -14.60 16.09
C ILE A 848 -10.61 -15.63 16.97
N GLN A 849 -10.96 -15.75 18.25
CA GLN A 849 -10.40 -16.83 19.10
C GLN A 849 -10.78 -18.23 18.59
N ALA A 850 -11.99 -18.42 18.06
CA ALA A 850 -12.41 -19.67 17.45
C ALA A 850 -11.69 -19.91 16.11
N GLU A 851 -11.55 -18.88 15.27
CA GLU A 851 -10.83 -18.95 13.99
C GLU A 851 -9.35 -19.28 14.18
N LEU A 852 -8.64 -18.63 15.12
CA LEU A 852 -7.25 -18.98 15.46
C LEU A 852 -7.12 -20.42 15.99
N ARG A 853 -8.05 -20.87 16.86
CA ARG A 853 -8.08 -22.27 17.33
C ARG A 853 -8.38 -23.26 16.20
N SER A 854 -9.22 -22.89 15.24
CA SER A 854 -9.53 -23.69 14.06
C SER A 854 -8.30 -23.79 13.15
N TRP A 855 -7.69 -22.66 12.82
CA TRP A 855 -6.46 -22.55 12.04
C TRP A 855 -5.35 -23.46 12.58
N LYS A 856 -5.07 -23.43 13.90
CA LYS A 856 -4.03 -24.30 14.47
C LYS A 856 -4.39 -25.80 14.36
N ARG A 857 -5.67 -26.18 14.42
CA ARG A 857 -6.10 -27.57 14.18
C ARG A 857 -6.10 -27.98 12.71
N SER A 858 -5.97 -27.02 11.78
CA SER A 858 -5.91 -27.26 10.34
C SER A 858 -4.49 -27.33 9.77
N LEU A 859 -3.46 -27.24 10.63
CA LEU A 859 -2.07 -27.47 10.23
C LEU A 859 -1.83 -28.98 10.04
N PRO A 860 -1.10 -29.40 8.99
CA PRO A 860 -0.63 -30.78 8.83
C PRO A 860 0.19 -31.29 10.03
N GLU A 861 0.18 -32.61 10.24
CA GLU A 861 0.99 -33.28 11.28
C GLU A 861 2.49 -33.04 11.07
N GLU A 862 2.95 -32.92 9.82
CA GLU A 862 4.35 -32.57 9.48
C GLU A 862 4.78 -31.15 9.93
N PHE A 863 3.86 -30.34 10.48
CA PHE A 863 4.15 -29.03 11.06
C PHE A 863 4.13 -29.03 12.61
N ASP A 864 4.09 -30.19 13.29
CA ASP A 864 4.37 -30.17 14.73
C ASP A 864 5.86 -29.96 15.02
N LEU A 865 6.15 -28.85 15.69
CA LEU A 865 7.49 -28.42 16.08
C LEU A 865 8.08 -29.30 17.20
N GLU A 866 7.24 -30.07 17.90
CA GLU A 866 7.69 -31.05 18.91
C GLU A 866 8.31 -32.31 18.25
N ASP A 867 7.76 -32.75 17.11
CA ASP A 867 8.19 -33.95 16.38
C ASP A 867 9.21 -33.66 15.25
N THR A 868 9.38 -32.38 14.87
CA THR A 868 10.35 -31.94 13.85
C THR A 868 11.79 -31.98 14.38
N ASP A 869 12.68 -32.75 13.75
CA ASP A 869 14.13 -32.71 14.05
C ASP A 869 14.66 -31.27 13.93
N PRO A 870 15.28 -30.69 14.98
CA PRO A 870 15.79 -29.33 14.93
C PRO A 870 16.90 -29.06 13.91
N ARG A 871 17.45 -30.10 13.25
CA ARG A 871 18.41 -29.98 12.13
C ARG A 871 17.72 -29.96 10.76
N SER A 872 16.39 -30.13 10.72
CA SER A 872 15.59 -29.98 9.51
C SER A 872 15.58 -28.52 9.06
N SER A 873 15.80 -28.26 7.76
CA SER A 873 15.67 -26.92 7.19
C SER A 873 14.28 -26.30 7.43
N ARG A 874 13.23 -27.13 7.53
CA ARG A 874 11.87 -26.66 7.83
C ARG A 874 11.67 -26.19 9.27
N TYR A 875 12.56 -26.54 10.22
CA TYR A 875 12.37 -26.24 11.64
C TYR A 875 12.20 -24.74 11.92
N ARG A 876 13.05 -23.88 11.34
CA ARG A 876 12.93 -22.42 11.52
C ARG A 876 11.64 -21.85 10.93
N ALA A 877 11.19 -22.33 9.78
CA ALA A 877 9.94 -21.88 9.16
C ALA A 877 8.69 -22.32 9.94
N ILE A 878 8.68 -23.56 10.47
CA ILE A 878 7.61 -24.04 11.37
C ILE A 878 7.62 -23.26 12.69
N PHE A 879 8.81 -22.99 13.26
CA PHE A 879 8.96 -22.11 14.42
C PHE A 879 8.39 -20.70 14.16
N HIS A 880 8.67 -20.10 13.00
CA HIS A 880 8.10 -18.80 12.61
C HIS A 880 6.57 -18.85 12.44
N LEU A 881 6.01 -19.97 11.96
CA LEU A 881 4.57 -20.15 11.83
C LEU A 881 3.90 -20.15 13.22
N TYR A 882 4.49 -20.85 14.19
CA TYR A 882 4.04 -20.88 15.58
C TYR A 882 4.30 -19.55 16.33
N LEU A 883 5.40 -18.86 16.05
CA LEU A 883 5.72 -17.53 16.57
C LEU A 883 4.66 -16.51 16.17
N ASN A 884 4.31 -16.47 14.88
CA ASN A 884 3.30 -15.53 14.40
C ASN A 884 1.88 -15.93 14.85
N TYR A 885 1.62 -17.22 15.08
CA TYR A 885 0.39 -17.66 15.77
C TYR A 885 0.30 -17.13 17.20
N TYR A 886 1.35 -17.26 18.03
CA TYR A 886 1.31 -16.70 19.39
C TYR A 886 1.31 -15.17 19.39
N TYR A 887 1.93 -14.52 18.41
CA TYR A 887 1.78 -13.09 18.17
C TYR A 887 0.31 -12.70 17.87
N ALA A 888 -0.44 -13.48 17.08
CA ALA A 888 -1.85 -13.23 16.83
C ALA A 888 -2.70 -13.20 18.13
N TRP A 889 -2.42 -14.09 19.08
CA TRP A 889 -3.04 -14.08 20.42
C TRP A 889 -2.64 -12.90 21.29
N ILE A 890 -1.45 -12.33 21.08
CA ILE A 890 -1.02 -11.08 21.72
C ILE A 890 -1.76 -9.90 21.08
N VAL A 891 -1.85 -9.84 19.75
CA VAL A 891 -2.54 -8.75 19.01
C VAL A 891 -3.98 -8.55 19.50
N ILE A 892 -4.76 -9.63 19.61
CA ILE A 892 -6.18 -9.53 20.02
C ILE A 892 -6.40 -9.28 21.53
N GLY A 893 -5.37 -9.48 22.37
CA GLY A 893 -5.49 -9.38 23.83
C GLY A 893 -4.62 -8.32 24.50
N LYS A 894 -3.77 -7.62 23.73
CA LYS A 894 -2.89 -6.54 24.20
C LYS A 894 -3.67 -5.46 24.96
N ALA A 895 -4.68 -4.87 24.30
CA ALA A 895 -5.47 -3.77 24.83
C ALA A 895 -6.18 -4.15 26.15
N SER A 896 -6.75 -5.36 26.22
CA SER A 896 -7.41 -5.87 27.43
C SER A 896 -6.43 -6.07 28.60
N LEU A 897 -5.21 -6.52 28.35
CA LEU A 897 -4.17 -6.63 29.38
C LEU A 897 -3.76 -5.25 29.92
N ILE A 898 -3.53 -4.28 29.03
CA ILE A 898 -3.10 -2.92 29.38
C ILE A 898 -4.20 -2.17 30.13
N MET A 899 -5.46 -2.30 29.68
CA MET A 899 -6.63 -1.76 30.38
C MET A 899 -6.71 -2.29 31.81
N ARG A 900 -6.54 -3.61 32.02
CA ARG A 900 -6.51 -4.19 33.37
C ARG A 900 -5.36 -3.68 34.23
N VAL A 901 -4.15 -3.53 33.67
CA VAL A 901 -3.00 -2.92 34.36
C VAL A 901 -3.32 -1.49 34.79
N ARG A 902 -3.84 -0.66 33.86
CA ARG A 902 -4.20 0.75 34.12
C ARG A 902 -5.30 0.86 35.18
N THR A 903 -6.40 0.12 35.05
CA THR A 903 -7.49 0.12 36.05
C THR A 903 -7.01 -0.36 37.42
N ASN A 904 -6.17 -1.40 37.48
CA ASN A 904 -5.65 -1.90 38.76
C ASN A 904 -4.67 -0.91 39.41
N LEU A 905 -3.84 -0.20 38.63
CA LEU A 905 -2.97 0.87 39.14
C LEU A 905 -3.80 2.08 39.63
N GLN A 906 -4.75 2.57 38.82
CA GLN A 906 -5.63 3.68 39.19
C GLN A 906 -6.41 3.41 40.49
N ARG A 907 -6.88 2.17 40.68
CA ARG A 907 -7.62 1.75 41.89
C ARG A 907 -6.79 1.83 43.18
N HIS A 908 -5.50 1.52 43.13
CA HIS A 908 -4.63 1.57 44.32
C HIS A 908 -3.93 2.93 44.50
N LEU A 909 -3.69 3.66 43.41
CA LEU A 909 -3.00 4.96 43.44
C LEU A 909 -3.94 6.17 43.63
N GLY A 910 -5.23 5.93 43.91
CA GLY A 910 -6.17 6.97 44.36
C GLY A 910 -6.66 7.96 43.30
N GLN A 911 -6.53 7.64 42.01
CA GLN A 911 -6.82 8.57 40.89
C GLN A 911 -8.09 8.20 40.08
N GLY A 912 -9.15 7.72 40.73
CA GLY A 912 -10.39 7.38 40.03
C GLY A 912 -11.61 7.16 40.92
N SER A 913 -12.79 7.51 40.40
CA SER A 913 -14.10 7.31 41.05
C SER A 913 -14.58 5.83 41.02
N GLN A 914 -15.75 5.59 41.62
CA GLN A 914 -16.44 4.29 41.80
C GLN A 914 -16.17 3.23 40.69
N PRO A 915 -15.92 1.96 41.06
CA PRO A 915 -15.44 0.94 40.13
C PRO A 915 -16.50 0.55 39.09
N ARG A 916 -16.13 0.61 37.80
CA ARG A 916 -16.81 -0.15 36.75
C ARG A 916 -16.52 -1.65 36.95
N PRO A 917 -17.51 -2.55 36.75
CA PRO A 917 -17.26 -3.99 36.74
C PRO A 917 -16.29 -4.36 35.61
N VAL A 918 -15.42 -5.33 35.86
CA VAL A 918 -14.48 -5.86 34.86
C VAL A 918 -15.24 -6.74 33.88
N ASP A 919 -15.12 -6.47 32.58
CA ASP A 919 -15.66 -7.32 31.53
C ASP A 919 -14.94 -8.70 31.51
N PRO A 920 -15.65 -9.83 31.65
CA PRO A 920 -15.06 -11.16 31.61
C PRO A 920 -14.41 -11.49 30.25
N THR A 921 -14.84 -10.84 29.16
CA THR A 921 -14.24 -10.99 27.83
C THR A 921 -12.82 -10.40 27.82
N ALA A 922 -12.65 -9.17 28.31
CA ALA A 922 -11.35 -8.53 28.50
C ALA A 922 -10.44 -9.30 29.48
N GLU A 923 -10.97 -9.91 30.54
CA GLU A 923 -10.19 -10.80 31.40
C GLU A 923 -9.68 -12.04 30.63
N ASN A 924 -10.55 -12.73 29.89
CA ASN A 924 -10.17 -13.91 29.11
C ASN A 924 -9.13 -13.59 28.01
N LEU A 925 -9.30 -12.44 27.33
CA LEU A 925 -8.33 -11.94 26.33
C LEU A 925 -6.97 -11.60 26.98
N SER A 926 -6.97 -10.90 28.12
CA SER A 926 -5.77 -10.59 28.90
C SER A 926 -5.02 -11.85 29.37
N ALA A 927 -5.76 -12.85 29.87
CA ALA A 927 -5.19 -14.14 30.29
C ALA A 927 -4.64 -14.94 29.09
N SER A 928 -5.32 -14.89 27.94
CA SER A 928 -4.90 -15.58 26.72
C SER A 928 -3.65 -14.94 26.09
N CYS A 929 -3.57 -13.60 26.05
CA CYS A 929 -2.36 -12.85 25.66
C CYS A 929 -1.17 -13.19 26.57
N THR A 930 -1.38 -13.17 27.89
CA THR A 930 -0.35 -13.56 28.88
C THR A 930 0.13 -15.00 28.67
N ARG A 931 -0.80 -15.94 28.38
CA ARG A 931 -0.48 -17.34 28.09
C ARG A 931 0.29 -17.50 26.78
N ALA A 932 -0.02 -16.71 25.75
CA ALA A 932 0.67 -16.71 24.46
C ALA A 932 2.11 -16.21 24.59
N ALA A 933 2.35 -15.12 25.32
CA ALA A 933 3.72 -14.62 25.58
C ALA A 933 4.57 -15.65 26.34
N LYS A 934 4.02 -16.30 27.38
CA LYS A 934 4.72 -17.38 28.10
C LYS A 934 5.06 -18.57 27.18
N LYS A 935 4.14 -18.98 26.29
CA LYS A 935 4.42 -20.04 25.31
C LYS A 935 5.44 -19.61 24.25
N LEU A 936 5.44 -18.35 23.84
CA LEU A 936 6.41 -17.84 22.86
C LEU A 936 7.84 -17.85 23.43
N LEU A 937 8.05 -17.45 24.69
CA LEU A 937 9.35 -17.60 25.34
C LEU A 937 9.80 -19.06 25.45
N GLN A 938 8.87 -20.01 25.69
CA GLN A 938 9.17 -21.46 25.67
C GLN A 938 9.56 -21.98 24.27
N LEU A 939 9.07 -21.37 23.18
CA LEU A 939 9.56 -21.69 21.83
C LEU A 939 10.99 -21.18 21.61
N PHE A 940 11.30 -19.96 22.06
CA PHE A 940 12.66 -19.42 21.99
C PHE A 940 13.65 -20.27 22.80
N GLU A 941 13.23 -20.83 23.93
CA GLU A 941 14.05 -21.75 24.73
C GLU A 941 14.48 -22.97 23.91
N LYS A 942 13.57 -23.58 23.14
CA LYS A 942 13.87 -24.70 22.21
C LYS A 942 14.72 -24.27 21.01
N LEU A 943 14.48 -23.07 20.46
CA LEU A 943 15.29 -22.51 19.36
C LEU A 943 16.75 -22.30 19.78
N VAL A 944 16.98 -21.80 21.01
CA VAL A 944 18.32 -21.58 21.56
C VAL A 944 18.98 -22.90 21.94
N GLN A 945 18.27 -23.82 22.60
CA GLN A 945 18.79 -25.15 22.97
C GLN A 945 19.20 -25.99 21.75
N SER A 946 18.52 -25.83 20.61
CA SER A 946 18.87 -26.51 19.36
C SER A 946 19.95 -25.82 18.51
N GLY A 947 20.48 -24.67 18.96
CA GLY A 947 21.48 -23.89 18.21
C GLY A 947 20.94 -23.11 17.00
N ASN A 948 19.62 -23.10 16.79
CA ASN A 948 18.95 -22.47 15.64
C ASN A 948 18.76 -20.95 15.76
N SER A 949 19.30 -20.30 16.80
CA SER A 949 19.11 -18.87 17.07
C SER A 949 19.87 -17.99 16.06
N ALA A 950 19.18 -17.10 15.36
CA ALA A 950 19.76 -16.30 14.28
C ALA A 950 19.83 -14.81 14.63
N ARG A 951 21.06 -14.30 14.86
CA ARG A 951 21.35 -12.90 15.22
C ARG A 951 20.68 -11.87 14.30
N PHE A 952 20.77 -12.09 12.99
CA PHE A 952 20.22 -11.20 11.95
C PHE A 952 18.75 -11.50 11.60
N SER A 953 18.01 -12.29 12.39
CA SER A 953 16.58 -12.51 12.14
C SER A 953 15.73 -11.47 12.86
N PHE A 954 15.13 -10.56 12.08
CA PHE A 954 14.14 -9.59 12.57
C PHE A 954 12.96 -10.28 13.27
N THR A 955 12.47 -11.38 12.71
CA THR A 955 11.34 -12.15 13.26
C THR A 955 11.67 -12.75 14.63
N ASP A 956 12.89 -13.28 14.81
CA ASP A 956 13.36 -13.81 16.10
C ASP A 956 13.46 -12.69 17.15
N PHE A 957 14.12 -11.57 16.80
CA PHE A 957 14.26 -10.39 17.67
C PHE A 957 12.91 -9.82 18.12
N GLN A 958 12.03 -9.50 17.17
CA GLN A 958 10.69 -8.98 17.43
C GLN A 958 9.86 -9.92 18.29
N GLY A 959 9.82 -11.22 17.95
CA GLY A 959 9.06 -12.21 18.71
C GLY A 959 9.53 -12.34 20.16
N CYS A 960 10.85 -12.30 20.38
CA CYS A 960 11.43 -12.38 21.72
C CYS A 960 11.16 -11.11 22.54
N SER A 961 11.30 -9.93 21.92
CA SER A 961 11.05 -8.64 22.56
C SER A 961 9.58 -8.50 22.98
N ILE A 962 8.63 -8.73 22.05
CA ILE A 962 7.19 -8.70 22.32
C ILE A 962 6.81 -9.65 23.46
N ALA A 963 7.32 -10.89 23.44
CA ALA A 963 7.01 -11.88 24.47
C ALA A 963 7.58 -11.50 25.86
N THR A 964 8.76 -10.87 25.90
CA THR A 964 9.38 -10.37 27.12
C THR A 964 8.58 -9.16 27.67
N ILE A 965 8.25 -8.18 26.82
CA ILE A 965 7.43 -7.00 27.17
C ILE A 965 6.07 -7.42 27.76
N ILE A 966 5.32 -8.30 27.07
CA ILE A 966 4.01 -8.75 27.57
C ILE A 966 4.15 -9.54 28.88
N THR A 967 5.24 -10.29 29.07
CA THR A 967 5.52 -10.98 30.34
C THR A 967 5.80 -9.97 31.47
N LEU A 968 6.61 -8.93 31.22
CA LEU A 968 6.88 -7.85 32.18
C LEU A 968 5.61 -7.10 32.61
N ILE A 969 4.71 -6.83 31.66
CA ILE A 969 3.44 -6.12 31.89
C ILE A 969 2.45 -6.98 32.68
N ALA A 970 2.30 -8.26 32.31
CA ALA A 970 1.51 -9.20 33.11
C ALA A 970 2.06 -9.34 34.54
N GLY A 971 3.38 -9.25 34.71
CA GLY A 971 4.09 -9.20 35.99
C GLY A 971 3.79 -8.00 36.89
N ILE A 972 3.06 -6.99 36.41
CA ILE A 972 2.50 -5.91 37.24
C ILE A 972 1.23 -6.38 37.95
N LEU A 973 0.40 -7.21 37.30
CA LEU A 973 -0.81 -7.79 37.89
C LEU A 973 -0.50 -8.99 38.78
N GLN A 974 0.31 -9.93 38.28
CA GLN A 974 0.64 -11.17 39.00
C GLN A 974 1.99 -11.72 38.55
N ARG A 975 2.84 -12.07 39.52
CA ARG A 975 4.08 -12.82 39.29
C ARG A 975 3.90 -14.24 39.78
N ASP A 976 4.34 -15.21 38.98
CA ASP A 976 4.44 -16.62 39.37
C ASP A 976 5.93 -16.98 39.61
N SER A 977 6.20 -18.14 40.19
CA SER A 977 7.55 -18.62 40.53
C SER A 977 8.49 -18.82 39.33
N THR A 978 8.00 -18.65 38.10
CA THR A 978 8.75 -18.76 36.86
C THR A 978 8.80 -17.43 36.08
N TYR A 979 8.39 -16.32 36.70
CA TYR A 979 8.42 -14.97 36.13
C TYR A 979 9.87 -14.53 35.83
N ASP A 980 10.71 -14.44 36.86
CA ASP A 980 12.07 -13.89 36.73
C ASP A 980 12.95 -14.74 35.81
N THR A 981 12.81 -16.08 35.85
CA THR A 981 13.49 -17.00 34.93
C THR A 981 13.17 -16.69 33.46
N ARG A 982 11.89 -16.46 33.12
CA ARG A 982 11.47 -16.14 31.75
C ARG A 982 11.91 -14.73 31.31
N VAL A 983 11.86 -13.74 32.20
CA VAL A 983 12.30 -12.37 31.91
C VAL A 983 13.81 -12.35 31.67
N ASN A 984 14.60 -12.99 32.53
CA ASN A 984 16.05 -13.10 32.37
C ASN A 984 16.43 -13.91 31.12
N PHE A 985 15.70 -14.99 30.82
CA PHE A 985 15.89 -15.74 29.57
C PHE A 985 15.64 -14.87 28.32
N GLY A 986 14.53 -14.15 28.27
CA GLY A 986 14.19 -13.25 27.16
C GLY A 986 15.24 -12.15 26.97
N LEU A 987 15.62 -11.45 28.04
CA LEU A 987 16.70 -10.45 28.01
C LEU A 987 18.04 -11.03 27.53
N ASN A 988 18.40 -12.25 27.97
CA ASN A 988 19.63 -12.89 27.52
C ASN A 988 19.59 -13.29 26.03
N CYS A 989 18.44 -13.71 25.50
CA CYS A 989 18.26 -13.94 24.07
C CYS A 989 18.43 -12.64 23.26
N LEU A 990 17.81 -11.55 23.70
CA LEU A 990 17.95 -10.24 23.06
C LEU A 990 19.41 -9.75 23.09
N ARG A 991 20.11 -9.91 24.24
CA ARG A 991 21.54 -9.61 24.37
C ARG A 991 22.44 -10.44 23.44
N GLN A 992 22.08 -11.70 23.14
CA GLN A 992 22.80 -12.53 22.17
C GLN A 992 22.63 -12.05 20.71
N MET A 993 21.54 -11.32 20.40
CA MET A 993 21.27 -10.78 19.06
C MET A 993 21.95 -9.43 18.79
N VAL A 994 22.32 -8.68 19.84
CA VAL A 994 23.00 -7.36 19.75
C VAL A 994 24.20 -7.37 18.79
N ASN A 995 25.01 -8.44 18.83
CA ASN A 995 26.16 -8.60 17.94
C ASN A 995 25.69 -9.02 16.54
N GLY A 996 25.34 -8.02 15.72
CA GLY A 996 24.86 -8.17 14.34
C GLY A 996 23.53 -7.44 14.08
N ASN A 997 22.72 -7.20 15.11
CA ASN A 997 21.45 -6.47 15.02
C ASN A 997 21.51 -5.16 15.83
N PRO A 998 21.81 -4.01 15.19
CA PRO A 998 21.92 -2.74 15.90
C PRO A 998 20.59 -2.25 16.51
N ALA A 999 19.44 -2.69 15.99
CA ALA A 999 18.14 -2.42 16.60
C ALA A 999 17.97 -3.17 17.94
N ALA A 1000 18.54 -4.38 18.07
CA ALA A 1000 18.58 -5.10 19.33
C ALA A 1000 19.42 -4.37 20.40
N THR A 1001 20.48 -3.64 20.02
CA THR A 1001 21.28 -2.81 20.94
C THR A 1001 20.43 -1.79 21.70
N VAL A 1002 19.48 -1.13 21.01
CA VAL A 1002 18.59 -0.16 21.65
C VAL A 1002 17.37 -0.86 22.27
N GLY A 1003 16.89 -1.93 21.65
CA GLY A 1003 15.77 -2.72 22.16
C GLY A 1003 16.03 -3.38 23.52
N VAL A 1004 17.24 -3.92 23.76
CA VAL A 1004 17.65 -4.44 25.07
C VAL A 1004 17.53 -3.35 26.15
N LYS A 1005 18.12 -2.17 25.92
CA LYS A 1005 18.06 -1.04 26.86
C LYS A 1005 16.63 -0.61 27.16
N PHE A 1006 15.75 -0.64 26.15
CA PHE A 1006 14.34 -0.34 26.35
C PHE A 1006 13.65 -1.40 27.24
N VAL A 1007 13.82 -2.69 26.95
CA VAL A 1007 13.17 -3.76 27.74
C VAL A 1007 13.69 -3.78 29.19
N GLU A 1008 14.97 -3.48 29.41
CA GLU A 1008 15.56 -3.27 30.74
C GLU A 1008 14.93 -2.05 31.46
N THR A 1009 14.67 -0.96 30.74
CA THR A 1009 13.95 0.22 31.28
C THR A 1009 12.51 -0.14 31.66
N LEU A 1010 11.80 -0.89 30.81
CA LEU A 1010 10.44 -1.36 31.10
C LEU A 1010 10.39 -2.35 32.27
N GLN A 1011 11.43 -3.16 32.47
CA GLN A 1011 11.56 -4.02 33.64
C GLN A 1011 11.58 -3.19 34.94
N SER A 1012 12.40 -2.13 35.00
CA SER A 1012 12.44 -1.21 36.13
C SER A 1012 11.08 -0.58 36.44
N ILE A 1013 10.34 -0.15 35.40
CA ILE A 1013 8.98 0.40 35.52
C ILE A 1013 7.98 -0.65 36.03
N SER A 1014 8.07 -1.90 35.56
CA SER A 1014 7.25 -3.01 36.06
C SER A 1014 7.56 -3.33 37.53
N ASP A 1015 8.84 -3.34 37.91
CA ASP A 1015 9.30 -3.58 39.28
C ASP A 1015 8.90 -2.47 40.24
N GLU A 1016 8.89 -1.20 39.80
CA GLU A 1016 8.33 -0.09 40.58
C GLU A 1016 6.81 -0.21 40.73
N SER A 1017 6.10 -0.44 39.62
CA SER A 1017 4.64 -0.58 39.61
C SER A 1017 4.16 -1.71 40.52
N ALA A 1018 4.81 -2.88 40.43
CA ALA A 1018 4.52 -4.04 41.26
C ALA A 1018 4.90 -3.84 42.74
N ARG A 1019 5.95 -3.05 43.05
CA ARG A 1019 6.26 -2.65 44.44
C ARG A 1019 5.20 -1.72 45.01
N LYS A 1020 4.81 -0.67 44.28
CA LYS A 1020 3.75 0.28 44.69
C LYS A 1020 2.42 -0.42 44.95
N LEU A 1021 2.02 -1.36 44.09
CA LEU A 1021 0.83 -2.20 44.29
C LEU A 1021 0.90 -3.03 45.58
N ARG A 1022 2.05 -3.66 45.87
CA ARG A 1022 2.23 -4.44 47.11
C ARG A 1022 2.23 -3.58 48.37
N GLN A 1023 2.84 -2.39 48.31
CA GLN A 1023 2.90 -1.43 49.43
C GLN A 1023 1.54 -0.77 49.72
N SER A 1024 0.71 -0.56 48.70
CA SER A 1024 -0.66 -0.04 48.88
C SER A 1024 -1.62 -1.07 49.49
N GLY A 1025 -1.30 -2.37 49.43
CA GLY A 1025 -2.17 -3.44 49.93
C GLY A 1025 -2.07 -3.70 51.44
N THR A 1026 -1.27 -2.92 52.17
CA THR A 1026 -0.96 -3.17 53.60
C THR A 1026 -1.65 -2.20 54.56
N PHE A 1027 -2.57 -1.35 54.08
CA PHE A 1027 -3.31 -0.38 54.90
C PHE A 1027 -4.83 -0.67 54.87
N THR A 1028 -5.23 -1.71 55.60
CA THR A 1028 -6.62 -1.94 56.02
C THR A 1028 -6.63 -2.39 57.47
N ASP A 1029 -6.80 -1.42 58.39
CA ASP A 1029 -7.01 -1.72 59.80
C ASP A 1029 -8.34 -2.43 60.02
N THR A 1030 -8.29 -3.73 60.25
CA THR A 1030 -9.36 -4.49 60.91
C THR A 1030 -8.80 -5.14 62.17
N HIS A 1031 -9.10 -4.53 63.31
CA HIS A 1031 -8.78 -5.04 64.63
C HIS A 1031 -9.53 -6.36 64.90
N GLU A 1032 -8.85 -7.50 64.83
CA GLU A 1032 -9.16 -8.68 65.65
C GLU A 1032 -7.85 -9.23 66.27
N PRO A 1033 -7.87 -9.72 67.53
CA PRO A 1033 -6.64 -10.05 68.26
C PRO A 1033 -6.28 -11.54 68.16
N GLU A 1034 -5.18 -11.87 67.49
CA GLU A 1034 -4.55 -13.20 67.55
C GLU A 1034 -3.15 -13.18 68.17
N GLU A 1035 -2.70 -14.37 68.58
CA GLU A 1035 -1.73 -14.57 69.67
C GLU A 1035 -0.27 -14.25 69.29
N ALA A 1036 0.49 -13.83 70.31
CA ALA A 1036 1.89 -13.46 70.15
C ALA A 1036 2.80 -14.69 69.88
N THR A 1037 3.10 -14.93 68.61
CA THR A 1037 4.30 -15.70 68.24
C THR A 1037 5.53 -14.82 68.49
N SER A 1038 6.20 -15.06 69.62
CA SER A 1038 7.37 -14.30 70.08
C SER A 1038 8.47 -14.23 69.00
N PRO A 1039 9.13 -13.07 68.78
CA PRO A 1039 10.21 -12.96 67.81
C PRO A 1039 11.31 -13.99 68.10
N SER A 1040 11.69 -14.77 67.09
CA SER A 1040 12.73 -15.79 67.24
C SER A 1040 14.01 -15.18 67.78
N ALA A 1041 14.57 -15.77 68.84
CA ALA A 1041 15.86 -15.36 69.42
C ALA A 1041 17.00 -15.35 68.38
N TYR A 1042 16.85 -16.12 67.29
CA TYR A 1042 17.73 -16.10 66.12
C TYR A 1042 17.85 -14.70 65.48
N ASN A 1043 16.78 -13.91 65.44
CA ASN A 1043 16.79 -12.58 64.80
C ASN A 1043 17.56 -11.57 65.65
N TYR A 1044 17.32 -11.54 66.97
CA TYR A 1044 18.12 -10.73 67.90
C TYR A 1044 19.59 -11.15 67.93
N TRP A 1045 19.87 -12.46 67.83
CA TRP A 1045 21.23 -12.99 67.67
C TRP A 1045 21.88 -12.54 66.36
N ALA A 1046 21.16 -12.57 65.23
CA ALA A 1046 21.66 -12.16 63.93
C ALA A 1046 21.92 -10.65 63.82
N GLU A 1047 21.04 -9.80 64.38
CA GLU A 1047 21.26 -8.35 64.45
C GLU A 1047 22.45 -8.01 65.36
N TRP A 1048 22.63 -8.73 66.47
CA TRP A 1048 23.80 -8.61 67.33
C TRP A 1048 25.09 -9.08 66.63
N LEU A 1049 25.05 -10.16 65.84
CA LEU A 1049 26.18 -10.61 65.02
C LEU A 1049 26.57 -9.56 63.98
N ALA A 1050 25.59 -8.98 63.27
CA ALA A 1050 25.84 -7.92 62.28
C ALA A 1050 26.39 -6.63 62.90
N ALA A 1051 26.14 -6.37 64.19
CA ALA A 1051 26.79 -5.30 64.95
C ALA A 1051 28.23 -5.65 65.39
N GLN A 1052 28.49 -6.91 65.75
CA GLN A 1052 29.83 -7.41 66.08
C GLN A 1052 30.76 -7.41 64.85
N GLU A 1053 30.30 -7.87 63.67
CA GLU A 1053 31.14 -7.93 62.47
C GLU A 1053 31.60 -6.55 61.99
N ARG A 1054 30.76 -5.51 62.13
CA ARG A 1054 31.16 -4.11 61.89
C ARG A 1054 32.20 -3.60 62.90
N SER A 1055 32.26 -4.20 64.08
CA SER A 1055 33.23 -3.87 65.13
C SER A 1055 34.59 -4.58 64.94
N PHE A 1056 34.62 -5.69 64.18
CA PHE A 1056 35.85 -6.44 63.91
C PHE A 1056 36.69 -5.88 62.74
N ASN A 1057 36.06 -5.30 61.72
CA ASN A 1057 36.74 -4.80 60.51
C ASN A 1057 37.35 -3.38 60.62
N GLN A 1058 37.59 -2.87 61.84
CA GLN A 1058 38.45 -1.69 62.08
C GLN A 1058 39.67 -2.00 62.98
N GLY A 1059 39.95 -3.27 63.26
CA GLY A 1059 41.19 -3.71 63.91
C GLY A 1059 42.16 -4.38 62.92
N TYR A 1060 43.46 -4.25 63.19
CA TYR A 1060 44.59 -4.93 62.51
C TYR A 1060 45.00 -4.45 61.10
N SER A 1061 45.79 -3.37 61.09
CA SER A 1061 46.97 -3.25 60.22
C SER A 1061 48.21 -3.06 61.10
N VAL A 1062 49.28 -3.82 60.83
CA VAL A 1062 50.49 -3.95 61.69
C VAL A 1062 51.68 -3.18 61.05
N PRO A 1063 52.63 -2.61 61.83
CA PRO A 1063 53.36 -1.41 61.41
C PRO A 1063 54.78 -1.63 60.84
N ALA A 1064 55.34 -0.54 60.30
CA ALA A 1064 56.77 -0.33 60.05
C ALA A 1064 57.23 1.00 60.70
N PRO A 1065 58.53 1.21 61.00
CA PRO A 1065 58.95 2.12 62.07
C PRO A 1065 59.14 3.60 61.69
N GLU A 1066 59.37 4.40 62.74
CA GLU A 1066 59.40 5.86 62.79
C GLU A 1066 60.56 6.52 62.03
N THR A 1067 60.36 7.76 61.56
CA THR A 1067 61.27 8.88 61.93
C THR A 1067 60.65 10.27 61.75
N THR A 1068 60.47 10.98 62.88
CA THR A 1068 60.56 12.45 63.06
C THR A 1068 59.69 13.46 62.27
N SER A 1069 58.78 14.09 63.02
CA SER A 1069 58.52 15.55 63.11
C SER A 1069 57.66 16.30 62.05
N GLY A 1070 56.64 17.03 62.55
CA GLY A 1070 55.82 18.01 61.81
C GLY A 1070 54.48 18.33 62.52
N ASN A 1071 54.28 19.56 63.01
CA ASN A 1071 53.13 19.93 63.85
C ASN A 1071 51.89 20.43 63.06
N VAL A 1072 50.72 19.81 63.29
CA VAL A 1072 49.55 20.34 64.07
C VAL A 1072 49.24 21.86 64.01
N PRO A 1073 47.97 22.37 63.99
CA PRO A 1073 46.61 21.83 63.61
C PRO A 1073 45.94 22.70 62.49
N VAL A 1074 44.73 22.53 61.92
CA VAL A 1074 43.36 22.02 62.27
C VAL A 1074 42.43 22.96 63.07
N GLY A 1075 41.23 23.23 62.51
CA GLY A 1075 40.05 23.85 63.15
C GLY A 1075 39.36 24.92 62.29
N GLY A 1076 38.02 24.98 62.10
CA GLY A 1076 36.91 24.07 62.47
C GLY A 1076 35.60 24.53 61.79
N THR A 1077 34.76 23.62 61.27
CA THR A 1077 33.49 23.10 61.87
C THR A 1077 32.18 23.87 61.51
N PRO A 1078 30.97 23.23 61.52
CA PRO A 1078 29.79 23.70 60.77
C PRO A 1078 28.45 23.84 61.54
N SER A 1079 27.40 24.36 60.87
CA SER A 1079 25.96 24.31 61.25
C SER A 1079 25.09 24.58 60.01
N LEU A 1080 24.14 23.75 59.56
CA LEU A 1080 22.81 23.37 60.10
C LEU A 1080 21.66 24.42 59.87
N TRP A 1081 20.62 23.97 59.15
CA TRP A 1081 19.16 24.27 59.13
C TRP A 1081 18.59 25.38 60.06
N PRO A 1082 17.50 26.15 59.71
CA PRO A 1082 16.20 25.58 59.27
C PRO A 1082 15.18 26.40 58.40
N VAL A 1083 14.25 25.65 57.76
CA VAL A 1083 12.78 25.84 57.56
C VAL A 1083 12.10 27.25 57.60
N SER A 1084 11.45 27.68 56.50
CA SER A 1084 9.98 28.06 56.42
C SER A 1084 9.47 28.74 55.12
N ILE A 1085 8.44 28.13 54.49
CA ILE A 1085 7.06 28.64 54.18
C ILE A 1085 6.82 30.00 53.43
N THR A 1086 6.15 29.90 52.25
CA THR A 1086 5.23 30.83 51.51
C THR A 1086 5.66 32.12 50.75
N LEU A 1087 5.06 32.24 49.54
CA LEU A 1087 4.42 33.41 48.85
C LEU A 1087 5.15 34.77 48.75
N GLY A 1088 5.16 35.35 47.53
CA GLY A 1088 5.46 36.78 47.31
C GLY A 1088 5.53 37.20 45.84
N GLU A 1089 4.73 38.19 45.46
CA GLU A 1089 4.72 38.89 44.16
C GLU A 1089 5.95 39.83 44.02
N SER A 1090 6.62 39.91 42.86
CA SER A 1090 6.44 40.92 41.79
C SER A 1090 7.06 42.31 42.11
N TRP A 1091 6.86 43.28 41.19
CA TRP A 1091 7.43 44.65 41.13
C TRP A 1091 8.93 44.75 40.77
N SER A 1092 9.42 45.83 40.15
CA SER A 1092 9.09 46.52 38.88
C SER A 1092 10.03 47.74 38.69
N GLY A 1093 10.03 48.37 37.51
CA GLY A 1093 10.89 49.50 37.13
C GLY A 1093 11.99 49.07 36.13
N GLU A 1094 12.13 49.59 34.91
CA GLU A 1094 12.07 50.98 34.38
C GLU A 1094 13.27 51.85 34.84
N LEU A 1095 13.88 52.71 34.01
CA LEU A 1095 13.55 53.20 32.65
C LEU A 1095 14.83 53.79 31.96
N HIS A 1096 15.23 53.30 30.78
CA HIS A 1096 15.93 54.01 29.64
C HIS A 1096 17.21 54.88 29.89
N PRO A 1097 17.92 55.40 28.84
CA PRO A 1097 18.21 54.92 27.47
C PRO A 1097 19.78 54.94 27.23
N GLU A 1098 20.50 55.31 26.15
CA GLU A 1098 20.30 55.72 24.74
C GLU A 1098 21.66 55.71 23.94
N VAL A 1099 21.68 56.29 22.72
CA VAL A 1099 22.85 56.84 21.94
C VAL A 1099 23.86 55.88 21.22
N GLU A 1100 23.71 55.84 19.88
CA GLU A 1100 24.75 55.81 18.79
C GLU A 1100 25.88 54.74 18.72
N ALA A 1101 26.67 54.61 17.63
CA ALA A 1101 26.37 54.49 16.18
C ALA A 1101 27.64 54.16 15.35
N SER A 1102 27.44 53.59 14.15
CA SER A 1102 28.27 53.73 12.92
C SER A 1102 29.55 52.87 12.67
N SER A 1103 29.75 52.60 11.36
CA SER A 1103 31.02 52.41 10.61
C SER A 1103 31.78 51.06 10.60
N ALA A 1104 31.41 50.26 9.59
CA ALA A 1104 32.21 49.42 8.67
C ALA A 1104 33.76 49.36 8.74
N GLN A 1105 34.31 48.17 8.40
CA GLN A 1105 35.55 48.02 7.62
C GLN A 1105 35.61 46.70 6.80
N ARG A 1106 36.36 46.71 5.69
CA ARG A 1106 36.83 45.53 4.91
C ARG A 1106 38.37 45.55 4.90
N PRO A 1107 39.02 44.38 4.98
CA PRO A 1107 39.81 43.86 3.84
C PRO A 1107 39.53 42.35 3.63
N SER A 1108 39.55 41.71 2.45
CA SER A 1108 40.26 41.84 1.15
C SER A 1108 41.57 41.03 1.03
N ILE A 1109 41.49 39.93 0.24
CA ILE A 1109 42.56 39.24 -0.49
C ILE A 1109 43.49 38.29 0.31
N SER A 1110 43.36 36.98 0.05
CA SER A 1110 44.46 36.18 -0.54
C SER A 1110 43.95 34.83 -1.07
N LEU A 1111 44.55 34.37 -2.18
CA LEU A 1111 44.47 33.02 -2.72
C LEU A 1111 45.89 32.44 -2.70
N PRO A 1112 46.04 31.14 -2.38
CA PRO A 1112 46.80 30.31 -3.31
C PRO A 1112 46.17 28.92 -3.53
N SER A 1113 46.57 28.29 -4.64
CA SER A 1113 46.11 26.97 -5.10
C SER A 1113 47.10 25.84 -4.75
N GLY A 1114 46.63 24.65 -4.37
CA GLY A 1114 47.52 23.48 -4.27
C GLY A 1114 46.92 22.19 -3.69
N ALA A 1115 46.43 21.32 -4.57
CA ALA A 1115 46.39 19.84 -4.51
C ALA A 1115 45.97 19.03 -3.25
N SER A 1116 45.14 18.01 -3.52
CA SER A 1116 45.08 16.68 -2.85
C SER A 1116 44.93 16.59 -1.33
N GLY A 1117 43.71 16.25 -0.88
CA GLY A 1117 43.41 15.69 0.44
C GLY A 1117 41.94 15.28 0.49
N LEU A 1118 41.65 13.99 0.62
CA LEU A 1118 40.27 13.45 0.62
C LEU A 1118 40.04 12.71 1.94
N ASP A 1119 39.68 13.47 2.97
CA ASP A 1119 39.31 12.95 4.30
C ASP A 1119 37.83 13.16 4.59
N ILE A 1120 37.27 12.29 5.42
CA ILE A 1120 35.83 12.12 5.66
C ILE A 1120 35.56 12.13 7.18
N VAL A 1121 34.31 12.42 7.57
CA VAL A 1121 33.72 12.46 8.94
C VAL A 1121 33.77 13.84 9.61
N GLY A 1122 32.60 14.31 10.09
CA GLY A 1122 32.41 15.65 10.68
C GLY A 1122 31.17 15.85 11.59
N ASN A 1123 30.42 14.79 11.90
CA ASN A 1123 29.56 14.62 13.11
C ASN A 1123 28.38 15.58 13.47
N ASP A 1124 28.11 16.68 12.75
CA ASP A 1124 27.23 17.77 13.27
C ASP A 1124 25.72 17.75 12.88
N HIS A 1125 25.12 16.59 12.57
CA HIS A 1125 23.71 16.50 12.10
C HIS A 1125 22.78 15.56 12.90
N LEU A 1126 23.14 15.18 14.13
CA LEU A 1126 22.37 14.22 14.95
C LEU A 1126 21.29 14.85 15.87
N SER A 1127 21.19 16.18 15.95
CA SER A 1127 20.42 16.87 17.00
C SER A 1127 18.91 17.02 16.76
N THR A 1128 18.41 16.77 15.56
CA THR A 1128 16.98 16.95 15.20
C THR A 1128 16.16 15.66 15.10
N LEU A 1129 16.79 14.48 15.18
CA LEU A 1129 16.14 13.17 15.02
C LEU A 1129 15.40 12.67 16.29
N TYR A 1130 15.64 13.30 17.44
CA TYR A 1130 15.25 12.82 18.77
C TYR A 1130 13.75 12.56 19.00
N HIS A 1131 12.85 13.04 18.14
CA HIS A 1131 11.41 12.78 18.27
C HIS A 1131 10.93 11.56 17.47
N ASP A 1132 11.57 11.25 16.33
CA ASP A 1132 11.19 10.13 15.46
C ASP A 1132 11.72 8.80 16.00
N ASP A 1133 12.90 8.82 16.65
CA ASP A 1133 13.47 7.68 17.38
C ASP A 1133 12.48 7.07 18.38
N GLN A 1134 11.59 7.86 18.99
CA GLN A 1134 10.67 7.35 20.00
C GLN A 1134 9.66 6.35 19.40
N ASN A 1135 8.92 6.73 18.37
CA ASN A 1135 7.96 5.84 17.69
C ASN A 1135 8.68 4.71 16.94
N PHE A 1136 9.88 4.97 16.41
CA PHE A 1136 10.72 3.97 15.77
C PHE A 1136 11.15 2.86 16.74
N LEU A 1137 11.58 3.21 17.95
CA LEU A 1137 11.89 2.27 19.03
C LEU A 1137 10.64 1.58 19.58
N MET A 1138 9.48 2.27 19.57
CA MET A 1138 8.21 1.65 19.94
C MET A 1138 7.85 0.50 18.98
N GLY A 1139 7.97 0.71 17.66
CA GLY A 1139 7.73 -0.34 16.67
C GLY A 1139 8.78 -1.45 16.71
N LEU A 1140 10.06 -1.10 16.87
CA LEU A 1140 11.15 -2.07 16.89
C LEU A 1140 11.15 -3.02 18.10
N THR A 1141 10.69 -2.56 19.25
CA THR A 1141 10.63 -3.40 20.47
C THR A 1141 9.30 -4.13 20.64
N GLY A 1142 8.26 -3.75 19.90
CA GLY A 1142 6.90 -4.22 20.15
C GLY A 1142 6.23 -3.45 21.30
N LEU A 1143 6.54 -2.17 21.44
CA LEU A 1143 5.90 -1.19 22.33
C LEU A 1143 4.67 -0.53 21.67
N ASP A 1144 4.62 -0.45 20.34
CA ASP A 1144 3.43 -0.05 19.57
C ASP A 1144 2.26 -1.06 19.75
N VAL A 1145 2.56 -2.22 20.33
CA VAL A 1145 1.59 -3.16 20.90
C VAL A 1145 0.77 -2.50 22.03
N LEU A 1146 1.28 -1.46 22.70
CA LEU A 1146 0.75 -0.96 23.97
C LEU A 1146 -0.17 0.26 23.90
N ASP A 1147 -0.30 0.92 22.74
CA ASP A 1147 -1.14 2.11 22.47
C ASP A 1147 -1.58 2.93 23.71
N PHE A 1148 -0.66 3.73 24.22
CA PHE A 1148 -0.94 4.68 25.29
C PHE A 1148 -1.69 5.94 24.80
N ALA A 1149 -1.83 6.13 23.48
CA ALA A 1149 -2.36 7.36 22.88
C ALA A 1149 -3.89 7.34 22.73
N GLY A 1150 -4.49 6.17 22.46
CA GLY A 1150 -5.94 6.02 22.26
C GLY A 1150 -6.83 6.29 23.49
N TYR A 1151 -6.26 6.59 24.66
CA TYR A 1151 -6.98 6.68 25.93
C TYR A 1151 -6.60 7.90 26.79
N SER A 1152 -6.44 9.07 26.14
CA SER A 1152 -6.35 10.39 26.78
C SER A 1152 -7.67 11.16 26.65
N SER A 1153 -8.71 10.68 27.33
CA SER A 1153 -10.04 11.27 27.45
C SER A 1153 -10.62 10.97 28.83
#